data_AF-A0A2M7KWB6-F1
#
_entry.id   AF-A0A2M7KWB6-F1
#
_cell.length_a   1.000
_cell.length_b   1.000
_cell.length_c   1.000
_cell.angle_alpha   90.00
_cell.angle_beta   90.00
_cell.angle_gamma   90.00
#
_symmetry.space_group_name_H-M   'P 1'
#
loop_
_entity.id
_entity.type
_entity.pdbx_description
1 polymer ?
#
loop_
_entity_poly.entity_id
_entity_poly.type
_entity_poly.pdbx_seq_one_letter_code
_entity_poly.pdbx_strand_id
1 'polypeptide(L)'
;VFQVKDRTRVEANCVYVIPPNKDMSILHGVLHLLDPVAPRGLRLPIDFFFRALADDQQEHSIGVILSGMGSDGTLGLRAIKEKAGVVFVQEPASAKFDGMPRSAIDAGLADVVAPVEVLPGKISAYLQHAPLITKPGRSDEYVAQSALEKVVILLRSQTGHDFSLYKKTTVYRRIERRMGLHQIDKIANYVRFLQENPQEVELLFRELLIGVTSFFRDPEAWEQLKAEALPALLAGGAANQALRVWVPACATGEEAYSLAIVFKETLEAQNSREPAKNITLQVFATDLDQHAIEKAREGVFPANIAADVPAKRLDRFFVKVERGYQVAKSIREMVIFAPQNIIMDPPFTKLDLLSCRNLLIYLTPELQKKLLPLFHYSLNPGGFLFLGNAETVGTFDNLFAPLGGKTRLYRRLESPLTTEPIEFPATFVAAQPSAPARPQKPTTNLQTLADQLLLQTYSPAAVLTNDKGDILYISGRTGKYLEPAAGKANWNIFAMAREGLRYELTAAFQRALRPVPRAETGTVSLEPGLPSQKETVTLKNIVVGTDGGKQAVNVTIQPLSEPNVLHGMVMIVFTDVAAAPEVKATGKPRRDNAHAKELEQELEHARQEVQSLREEMQSSQEELKSANEELQSTNEELQSTNEELTTSKEEMQSMNEELHTVNQELQTRLDELSRTNNDMKNLLDSTDIATLFLDNSLCVRRFTSETSKITKLIPGDVGRPITDIASALLYPELADDARQVLRTLIKVERQIPTPDGNWFAAHILPYRTLENMIDGVVITFTDITVSKKLEAELRATEARLREMLDEK
;
A
#
# COMPACT_ATOMS: atom_id res chain seq x y z
N VAL A 1 -29.32 12.35 -32.33
CA VAL A 1 -27.89 12.07 -32.64
C VAL A 1 -27.44 13.10 -33.66
N PHE A 2 -26.34 13.81 -33.41
CA PHE A 2 -25.83 14.91 -34.21
C PHE A 2 -24.36 14.67 -34.53
N GLN A 3 -23.96 14.86 -35.78
CA GLN A 3 -22.53 14.95 -36.10
C GLN A 3 -22.00 16.31 -35.65
N VAL A 4 -20.89 16.31 -34.92
CA VAL A 4 -20.29 17.53 -34.36
C VAL A 4 -19.78 18.44 -35.47
N LYS A 5 -20.06 19.73 -35.34
CA LYS A 5 -19.40 20.81 -36.08
C LYS A 5 -18.45 21.55 -35.15
N ASP A 6 -17.48 22.28 -35.70
CA ASP A 6 -16.60 23.08 -34.84
C ASP A 6 -17.42 24.12 -34.05
N ARG A 7 -17.06 24.31 -32.77
CA ARG A 7 -17.75 25.16 -31.79
C ARG A 7 -19.22 24.76 -31.52
N THR A 8 -19.53 23.46 -31.53
CA THR A 8 -20.88 22.99 -31.18
C THR A 8 -21.10 23.06 -29.67
N ARG A 9 -22.12 23.80 -29.22
CA ARG A 9 -22.50 23.82 -27.80
C ARG A 9 -23.18 22.51 -27.41
N VAL A 10 -22.79 21.95 -26.27
CA VAL A 10 -23.41 20.73 -25.73
C VAL A 10 -24.76 21.06 -25.09
N GLU A 11 -25.78 20.31 -25.48
CA GLU A 11 -27.14 20.41 -24.95
C GLU A 11 -27.58 19.07 -24.33
N ALA A 12 -28.48 19.14 -23.34
CA ALA A 12 -29.05 17.95 -22.71
C ALA A 12 -29.86 17.12 -23.73
N ASN A 13 -29.99 15.82 -23.45
CA ASN A 13 -30.74 14.87 -24.29
C ASN A 13 -30.22 14.73 -25.75
N CYS A 14 -28.95 15.04 -25.97
CA CYS A 14 -28.31 14.96 -27.28
C CYS A 14 -27.18 13.92 -27.29
N VAL A 15 -27.00 13.23 -28.41
CA VAL A 15 -25.86 12.34 -28.66
C VAL A 15 -25.02 12.96 -29.76
N TYR A 16 -23.75 13.22 -29.47
CA TYR A 16 -22.81 13.86 -30.40
C TYR A 16 -21.80 12.85 -30.95
N VAL A 17 -21.61 12.85 -32.26
CA VAL A 17 -20.72 11.92 -32.96
C VAL A 17 -19.61 12.72 -33.65
N ILE A 18 -18.36 12.38 -33.34
CA ILE A 18 -17.19 12.98 -33.97
C ILE A 18 -17.17 12.69 -35.48
N PRO A 19 -16.90 13.69 -36.35
CA PRO A 19 -16.73 13.43 -37.78
C PRO A 19 -15.43 12.66 -38.07
N PRO A 20 -15.36 11.93 -39.21
CA PRO A 20 -14.17 11.18 -39.57
C PRO A 20 -12.96 12.10 -39.76
N ASN A 21 -11.77 11.60 -39.39
CA ASN A 21 -10.48 12.29 -39.56
C ASN A 21 -10.37 13.63 -38.81
N LYS A 22 -11.05 13.77 -37.67
CA LYS A 22 -10.92 14.91 -36.76
C LYS A 22 -10.61 14.40 -35.34
N ASP A 23 -9.92 15.23 -34.57
CA ASP A 23 -9.85 15.10 -33.11
C ASP A 23 -10.90 16.04 -32.49
N MET A 24 -11.42 15.68 -31.32
CA MET A 24 -12.47 16.43 -30.63
C MET A 24 -12.01 16.80 -29.22
N SER A 25 -12.21 18.06 -28.85
CA SER A 25 -11.97 18.58 -27.50
C SER A 25 -13.22 19.28 -26.98
N ILE A 26 -13.29 19.55 -25.68
CA ILE A 26 -14.37 20.32 -25.06
C ILE A 26 -13.76 21.43 -24.19
N LEU A 27 -14.36 22.63 -24.27
CA LEU A 27 -13.98 23.76 -23.43
C LEU A 27 -15.23 24.59 -23.12
N HIS A 28 -15.48 24.83 -21.84
CA HIS A 28 -16.65 25.50 -21.29
C HIS A 28 -17.97 24.96 -21.86
N GLY A 29 -18.09 23.63 -21.98
CA GLY A 29 -19.28 22.97 -22.55
C GLY A 29 -19.45 23.15 -24.06
N VAL A 30 -18.40 23.57 -24.78
CA VAL A 30 -18.40 23.71 -26.25
C VAL A 30 -17.42 22.72 -26.87
N LEU A 31 -17.90 21.92 -27.83
CA LEU A 31 -17.11 20.96 -28.59
C LEU A 31 -16.34 21.67 -29.70
N HIS A 32 -15.03 21.42 -29.74
CA HIS A 32 -14.10 21.94 -30.73
C HIS A 32 -13.52 20.81 -31.57
N LEU A 33 -13.42 21.02 -32.88
CA LEU A 33 -12.83 20.06 -33.80
C LEU A 33 -11.45 20.53 -34.24
N LEU A 34 -10.49 19.62 -34.16
CA LEU A 34 -9.09 19.86 -34.49
C LEU A 34 -8.68 18.94 -35.66
N ASP A 35 -7.78 19.45 -36.50
CA ASP A 35 -7.13 18.62 -37.50
C ASP A 35 -6.05 17.75 -36.84
N PRO A 36 -6.10 16.42 -37.01
CA PRO A 36 -5.17 15.52 -36.35
C PRO A 36 -3.76 15.70 -36.88
N VAL A 37 -2.82 16.00 -35.99
CA VAL A 37 -1.41 16.26 -36.32
C VAL A 37 -0.62 14.96 -36.51
N ALA A 38 -1.03 13.89 -35.83
CA ALA A 38 -0.37 12.58 -35.89
C ALA A 38 -0.86 11.74 -37.09
N PRO A 39 0.00 10.88 -37.67
CA PRO A 39 -0.41 9.93 -38.71
C PRO A 39 -1.40 8.87 -38.17
N ARG A 40 -2.24 8.32 -39.06
CA ARG A 40 -3.21 7.26 -38.71
C ARG A 40 -2.48 6.05 -38.07
N GLY A 41 -2.99 5.58 -36.94
CA GLY A 41 -2.42 4.46 -36.17
C GLY A 41 -1.70 4.86 -34.88
N LEU A 42 -1.25 6.12 -34.76
CA LEU A 42 -0.72 6.71 -33.52
C LEU A 42 -1.70 7.69 -32.86
N ARG A 43 -2.92 7.79 -33.42
CA ARG A 43 -3.96 8.67 -32.92
C ARG A 43 -4.69 7.98 -31.77
N LEU A 44 -4.89 8.72 -30.69
CA LEU A 44 -5.66 8.30 -29.52
C LEU A 44 -6.80 9.29 -29.27
N PRO A 45 -7.78 9.39 -30.19
CA PRO A 45 -8.85 10.38 -30.10
C PRO A 45 -9.72 10.23 -28.85
N ILE A 46 -9.85 9.01 -28.30
CA ILE A 46 -10.65 8.78 -27.09
C ILE A 46 -9.89 9.29 -25.87
N ASP A 47 -8.61 8.95 -25.72
CA ASP A 47 -7.76 9.50 -24.65
C ASP A 47 -7.72 11.04 -24.71
N PHE A 48 -7.57 11.62 -25.90
CA PHE A 48 -7.55 13.06 -26.09
C PHE A 48 -8.85 13.74 -25.64
N PHE A 49 -10.00 13.22 -26.07
CA PHE A 49 -11.29 13.79 -25.68
C PHE A 49 -11.58 13.62 -24.19
N PHE A 50 -11.28 12.44 -23.61
CA PHE A 50 -11.53 12.17 -22.19
C PHE A 50 -10.67 13.04 -21.27
N ARG A 51 -9.42 13.36 -21.64
CA ARG A 51 -8.59 14.34 -20.90
C ARG A 51 -9.24 15.72 -20.89
N ALA A 52 -9.68 16.22 -22.06
CA ALA A 52 -10.37 17.49 -22.15
C ALA A 52 -11.69 17.50 -21.38
N LEU A 53 -12.46 16.41 -21.44
CA LEU A 53 -13.71 16.25 -20.70
C LEU A 53 -13.48 16.26 -19.19
N ALA A 54 -12.44 15.59 -18.72
CA ALA A 54 -12.08 15.59 -17.30
C ALA A 54 -11.71 17.00 -16.83
N ASP A 55 -10.92 17.74 -17.61
CA ASP A 55 -10.52 19.10 -17.24
C ASP A 55 -11.69 20.09 -17.25
N ASP A 56 -12.62 19.96 -18.20
CA ASP A 56 -13.77 20.87 -18.33
C ASP A 56 -14.93 20.55 -17.37
N GLN A 57 -15.30 19.27 -17.24
CA GLN A 57 -16.49 18.83 -16.49
C GLN A 57 -16.18 18.27 -15.09
N GLN A 58 -14.91 18.01 -14.79
CA GLN A 58 -14.44 17.53 -13.48
C GLN A 58 -15.24 16.32 -12.96
N GLU A 59 -15.82 16.39 -11.75
CA GLU A 59 -16.60 15.30 -11.14
C GLU A 59 -17.86 14.92 -11.91
N HIS A 60 -18.35 15.78 -12.80
CA HIS A 60 -19.51 15.49 -13.65
C HIS A 60 -19.16 14.67 -14.88
N SER A 61 -17.88 14.39 -15.12
CA SER A 61 -17.44 13.54 -16.24
C SER A 61 -17.77 12.07 -15.99
N ILE A 62 -18.35 11.41 -16.99
CA ILE A 62 -18.58 9.95 -17.01
C ILE A 62 -17.91 9.40 -18.26
N GLY A 63 -16.90 8.56 -18.05
CA GLY A 63 -16.23 7.79 -19.10
C GLY A 63 -16.85 6.40 -19.24
N VAL A 64 -17.17 6.00 -20.47
CA VAL A 64 -17.68 4.66 -20.77
C VAL A 64 -16.80 4.04 -21.85
N ILE A 65 -16.19 2.89 -21.57
CA ILE A 65 -15.44 2.11 -22.55
C ILE A 65 -16.23 0.86 -22.92
N LEU A 66 -16.49 0.70 -24.21
CA LEU A 66 -17.17 -0.44 -24.80
C LEU A 66 -16.19 -1.28 -25.63
N SER A 67 -16.72 -2.30 -26.31
CA SER A 67 -15.98 -3.17 -27.24
C SER A 67 -15.13 -2.37 -28.23
N GLY A 68 -13.82 -2.62 -28.22
CA GLY A 68 -12.83 -1.93 -29.05
C GLY A 68 -11.46 -2.61 -29.00
N MET A 69 -10.64 -2.39 -30.04
CA MET A 69 -9.28 -2.91 -30.11
C MET A 69 -8.28 -1.89 -29.56
N GLY A 70 -7.18 -2.35 -28.97
CA GLY A 70 -6.11 -1.50 -28.46
C GLY A 70 -6.37 -0.98 -27.05
N SER A 71 -5.79 0.17 -26.70
CA SER A 71 -5.82 0.75 -25.36
C SER A 71 -6.30 2.20 -25.30
N ASP A 72 -6.78 2.75 -26.43
CA ASP A 72 -7.24 4.14 -26.55
C ASP A 72 -8.47 4.39 -25.67
N GLY A 73 -8.32 5.28 -24.69
CA GLY A 73 -9.31 5.57 -23.65
C GLY A 73 -8.81 5.28 -22.25
N THR A 74 -7.78 4.45 -22.08
CA THR A 74 -7.23 4.09 -20.76
C THR A 74 -6.61 5.30 -20.05
N LEU A 75 -5.82 6.12 -20.74
CA LEU A 75 -5.19 7.31 -20.15
C LEU A 75 -6.23 8.42 -19.93
N GLY A 76 -7.24 8.50 -20.78
CA GLY A 76 -8.37 9.40 -20.65
C GLY A 76 -9.24 9.07 -19.44
N LEU A 77 -9.58 7.80 -19.24
CA LEU A 77 -10.29 7.33 -18.05
C LEU A 77 -9.51 7.64 -16.78
N ARG A 78 -8.19 7.53 -16.83
CA ARG A 78 -7.29 7.91 -15.73
C ARG A 78 -7.46 9.39 -15.37
N ALA A 79 -7.50 10.29 -16.36
CA ALA A 79 -7.76 11.71 -16.15
C ALA A 79 -9.16 11.97 -15.56
N ILE A 80 -10.19 11.25 -16.03
CA ILE A 80 -11.55 11.31 -15.47
C ILE A 80 -11.54 10.92 -13.98
N LYS A 81 -10.87 9.82 -13.59
CA LYS A 81 -10.77 9.41 -12.18
C LYS A 81 -10.02 10.43 -11.31
N GLU A 82 -8.96 11.05 -11.84
CA GLU A 82 -8.23 12.12 -11.14
C GLU A 82 -9.21 13.22 -10.69
N LYS A 83 -10.16 13.56 -11.55
CA LYS A 83 -11.22 14.53 -11.29
C LYS A 83 -12.49 13.93 -10.66
N ALA A 84 -12.43 12.74 -10.06
CA ALA A 84 -13.56 11.98 -9.47
C ALA A 84 -14.77 11.77 -10.38
N GLY A 85 -14.54 11.66 -11.68
CA GLY A 85 -15.56 11.21 -12.59
C GLY A 85 -15.87 9.70 -12.47
N VAL A 86 -16.99 9.35 -13.11
CA VAL A 86 -17.58 8.02 -13.37
C VAL A 86 -16.80 7.14 -14.35
N VAL A 87 -16.33 5.92 -14.07
CA VAL A 87 -15.81 5.02 -15.11
C VAL A 87 -16.59 3.72 -15.20
N PHE A 88 -17.24 3.51 -16.34
CA PHE A 88 -17.97 2.30 -16.69
C PHE A 88 -17.26 1.55 -17.82
N VAL A 89 -17.15 0.23 -17.71
CA VAL A 89 -16.49 -0.60 -18.72
C VAL A 89 -17.37 -1.79 -19.08
N GLN A 90 -17.50 -2.06 -20.37
CA GLN A 90 -18.18 -3.26 -20.85
C GLN A 90 -17.44 -4.52 -20.38
N GLU A 91 -18.16 -5.50 -19.89
CA GLU A 91 -17.59 -6.79 -19.50
C GLU A 91 -16.86 -7.45 -20.69
N PRO A 92 -15.56 -7.82 -20.56
CA PRO A 92 -14.77 -8.38 -21.66
C PRO A 92 -15.41 -9.59 -22.34
N ALA A 93 -16.07 -10.46 -21.59
CA ALA A 93 -16.74 -11.65 -22.12
C ALA A 93 -17.93 -11.32 -23.05
N SER A 94 -18.55 -10.16 -22.87
CA SER A 94 -19.65 -9.66 -23.71
C SER A 94 -19.16 -8.82 -24.91
N ALA A 95 -17.87 -8.46 -24.94
CA ALA A 95 -17.31 -7.58 -25.95
C ALA A 95 -16.86 -8.36 -27.19
N LYS A 96 -17.20 -7.86 -28.38
CA LYS A 96 -16.71 -8.43 -29.65
C LYS A 96 -15.19 -8.27 -29.79
N PHE A 97 -14.67 -7.16 -29.30
CA PHE A 97 -13.25 -6.88 -29.17
C PHE A 97 -12.98 -6.41 -27.74
N ASP A 98 -12.24 -7.21 -26.99
CA ASP A 98 -12.07 -7.05 -25.55
C ASP A 98 -10.80 -6.28 -25.16
N GLY A 99 -9.95 -5.90 -26.14
CA GLY A 99 -8.69 -5.21 -25.90
C GLY A 99 -8.82 -3.91 -25.10
N MET A 100 -9.72 -3.02 -25.51
CA MET A 100 -9.96 -1.76 -24.79
C MET A 100 -10.59 -1.98 -23.40
N PRO A 101 -11.65 -2.79 -23.26
CA PRO A 101 -12.18 -3.16 -21.94
C PRO A 101 -11.14 -3.75 -20.99
N ARG A 102 -10.33 -4.72 -21.44
CA ARG A 102 -9.27 -5.32 -20.62
C ARG A 102 -8.23 -4.30 -20.22
N SER A 103 -7.78 -3.46 -21.15
CA SER A 103 -6.81 -2.40 -20.85
C SER A 103 -7.30 -1.47 -19.73
N ALA A 104 -8.58 -1.08 -19.74
CA ALA A 104 -9.16 -0.24 -18.68
C ALA A 104 -9.29 -0.98 -17.33
N ILE A 105 -9.65 -2.27 -17.35
CA ILE A 105 -9.80 -3.11 -16.15
C ILE A 105 -8.45 -3.45 -15.53
N ASP A 106 -7.48 -3.91 -16.33
CA ASP A 106 -6.12 -4.25 -15.91
C ASP A 106 -5.41 -3.01 -15.35
N ALA A 107 -5.69 -1.82 -15.91
CA ALA A 107 -5.23 -0.55 -15.38
C ALA A 107 -5.85 -0.19 -14.00
N GLY A 108 -6.90 -0.89 -13.54
CA GLY A 108 -7.59 -0.62 -12.27
C GLY A 108 -8.53 0.59 -12.33
N LEU A 109 -8.95 0.99 -13.53
CA LEU A 109 -9.72 2.22 -13.72
C LEU A 109 -11.24 1.99 -13.73
N ALA A 110 -11.71 0.76 -13.96
CA ALA A 110 -13.14 0.47 -14.02
C ALA A 110 -13.79 0.53 -12.63
N ASP A 111 -14.85 1.34 -12.46
CA ASP A 111 -15.67 1.32 -11.23
C ASP A 111 -16.81 0.31 -11.33
N VAL A 112 -17.39 0.18 -12.52
CA VAL A 112 -18.44 -0.79 -12.82
C VAL A 112 -18.05 -1.53 -14.10
N VAL A 113 -18.02 -2.86 -14.00
CA VAL A 113 -17.87 -3.77 -15.14
C VAL A 113 -19.17 -4.53 -15.29
N ALA A 114 -19.83 -4.41 -16.44
CA ALA A 114 -21.10 -5.09 -16.71
C ALA A 114 -21.35 -5.29 -18.21
N PRO A 115 -22.26 -6.21 -18.60
CA PRO A 115 -22.75 -6.30 -19.98
C PRO A 115 -23.33 -4.98 -20.48
N VAL A 116 -23.23 -4.74 -21.80
CA VAL A 116 -23.62 -3.46 -22.41
C VAL A 116 -25.10 -3.13 -22.21
N GLU A 117 -25.96 -4.15 -22.07
CA GLU A 117 -27.39 -4.03 -21.82
C GLU A 117 -27.70 -3.52 -20.40
N VAL A 118 -26.78 -3.77 -19.45
CA VAL A 118 -26.94 -3.42 -18.02
C VAL A 118 -26.33 -2.05 -17.73
N LEU A 119 -25.31 -1.64 -18.47
CA LEU A 119 -24.58 -0.38 -18.26
C LEU A 119 -25.49 0.87 -18.22
N PRO A 120 -26.47 1.08 -19.12
CA PRO A 120 -27.34 2.24 -19.06
C PRO A 120 -28.11 2.34 -17.75
N GLY A 121 -28.64 1.21 -17.25
CA GLY A 121 -29.35 1.16 -15.97
C GLY A 121 -28.46 1.53 -14.79
N LYS A 122 -27.20 1.07 -14.79
CA LYS A 122 -26.21 1.43 -13.77
C LYS A 122 -25.84 2.93 -13.82
N ILE A 123 -25.69 3.49 -15.02
CA ILE A 123 -25.41 4.93 -15.20
C ILE A 123 -26.60 5.76 -14.71
N SER A 124 -27.84 5.39 -15.08
CA SER A 124 -29.04 6.09 -14.61
C SER A 124 -29.19 6.02 -13.09
N ALA A 125 -28.95 4.85 -12.49
CA ALA A 125 -28.99 4.70 -11.03
C ALA A 125 -27.92 5.58 -10.35
N TYR A 126 -26.68 5.59 -10.87
CA TYR A 126 -25.64 6.46 -10.36
C TYR A 126 -26.04 7.95 -10.44
N LEU A 127 -26.60 8.39 -11.56
CA LEU A 127 -27.03 9.79 -11.74
C LEU A 127 -28.22 10.19 -10.86
N GLN A 128 -29.12 9.25 -10.53
CA GLN A 128 -30.25 9.50 -9.62
C GLN A 128 -29.81 9.63 -8.15
N HIS A 129 -28.72 8.96 -7.78
CA HIS A 129 -28.18 8.94 -6.42
C HIS A 129 -26.91 9.78 -6.24
N ALA A 130 -26.39 10.41 -7.29
CA ALA A 130 -25.34 11.42 -7.17
C ALA A 130 -25.94 12.60 -6.41
N PRO A 131 -25.50 12.89 -5.17
CA PRO A 131 -26.11 13.94 -4.39
C PRO A 131 -25.89 15.27 -5.09
N LEU A 132 -26.98 15.86 -5.60
CA LEU A 132 -27.04 17.29 -5.92
C LEU A 132 -26.54 18.02 -4.67
N ILE A 133 -25.63 18.98 -4.86
CA ILE A 133 -25.08 19.83 -3.80
C ILE A 133 -26.23 20.62 -3.14
N THR A 134 -26.97 20.00 -2.23
CA THR A 134 -27.85 20.68 -1.29
C THR A 134 -27.01 20.99 -0.07
N LYS A 135 -26.75 22.28 0.16
CA LYS A 135 -26.18 22.76 1.42
C LYS A 135 -27.01 22.17 2.58
N PRO A 136 -26.44 21.32 3.43
CA PRO A 136 -27.17 20.80 4.57
C PRO A 136 -27.55 21.95 5.53
N GLY A 137 -28.64 21.79 6.28
CA GLY A 137 -28.91 22.67 7.41
C GLY A 137 -27.82 22.53 8.49
N ARG A 138 -27.66 23.52 9.38
CA ARG A 138 -26.64 23.52 10.46
C ARG A 138 -26.63 22.24 11.33
N SER A 139 -27.75 21.54 11.47
CA SER A 139 -27.83 20.26 12.20
C SER A 139 -27.27 19.07 11.40
N ASP A 140 -27.45 19.06 10.08
CA ASP A 140 -26.96 17.99 9.20
C ASP A 140 -25.45 18.08 8.99
N GLU A 141 -24.85 19.27 9.03
CA GLU A 141 -23.40 19.46 8.96
C GLU A 141 -22.67 18.77 10.13
N TYR A 142 -23.20 18.84 11.36
CA TYR A 142 -22.57 18.21 12.52
C TYR A 142 -22.64 16.68 12.45
N VAL A 143 -23.78 16.14 11.99
CA VAL A 143 -23.96 14.69 11.79
C VAL A 143 -23.07 14.19 10.66
N ALA A 144 -22.96 14.93 9.56
CA ALA A 144 -22.07 14.60 8.44
C ALA A 144 -20.59 14.66 8.85
N GLN A 145 -20.19 15.65 9.65
CA GLN A 145 -18.83 15.77 10.18
C GLN A 145 -18.48 14.61 11.12
N SER A 146 -19.39 14.24 12.03
CA SER A 146 -19.22 13.07 12.91
C SER A 146 -19.17 11.75 12.13
N ALA A 147 -19.98 11.62 11.08
CA ALA A 147 -19.96 10.44 10.22
C ALA A 147 -18.65 10.32 9.42
N LEU A 148 -18.14 11.43 8.88
CA LEU A 148 -16.84 11.47 8.20
C LEU A 148 -15.70 11.03 9.13
N GLU A 149 -15.69 11.49 10.38
CA GLU A 149 -14.71 11.06 11.39
C GLU A 149 -14.80 9.56 11.66
N LYS A 150 -16.01 9.00 11.72
CA LYS A 150 -16.21 7.54 11.84
C LYS A 150 -15.67 6.78 10.64
N VAL A 151 -15.85 7.28 9.41
CA VAL A 151 -15.26 6.67 8.21
C VAL A 151 -13.73 6.65 8.32
N VAL A 152 -13.11 7.76 8.73
CA VAL A 152 -11.65 7.83 8.93
C VAL A 152 -11.17 6.87 10.01
N ILE A 153 -11.91 6.71 11.11
CA ILE A 153 -11.60 5.74 12.16
C ILE A 153 -11.66 4.30 11.61
N LEU A 154 -12.68 3.96 10.83
CA LEU A 154 -12.80 2.62 10.22
C LEU A 154 -11.67 2.32 9.24
N LEU A 155 -11.33 3.29 8.38
CA LEU A 155 -10.18 3.19 7.48
C LEU A 155 -8.89 2.96 8.26
N ARG A 156 -8.65 3.76 9.31
CA ARG A 156 -7.46 3.63 10.14
C ARG A 156 -7.39 2.30 10.89
N SER A 157 -8.51 1.81 11.42
CA SER A 157 -8.53 0.55 12.17
C SER A 157 -8.30 -0.67 11.31
N GLN A 158 -8.76 -0.65 10.05
CA GLN A 158 -8.63 -1.80 9.15
C GLN A 158 -7.38 -1.75 8.26
N THR A 159 -6.98 -0.56 7.83
CA THR A 159 -5.84 -0.39 6.89
C THR A 159 -4.56 0.07 7.57
N GLY A 160 -4.61 0.57 8.81
CA GLY A 160 -3.47 1.15 9.51
C GLY A 160 -3.11 2.58 9.06
N HIS A 161 -3.80 3.13 8.06
CA HIS A 161 -3.50 4.45 7.49
C HIS A 161 -4.43 5.55 8.00
N ASP A 162 -3.87 6.68 8.42
CA ASP A 162 -4.63 7.81 8.95
C ASP A 162 -4.84 8.92 7.91
N PHE A 163 -6.10 9.16 7.55
CA PHE A 163 -6.51 10.22 6.61
C PHE A 163 -7.03 11.49 7.30
N SER A 164 -6.90 11.61 8.63
CA SER A 164 -7.43 12.75 9.40
C SER A 164 -6.85 14.10 8.98
N LEU A 165 -5.61 14.10 8.47
CA LEU A 165 -4.90 15.30 8.00
C LEU A 165 -4.88 15.41 6.46
N TYR A 166 -5.78 14.70 5.77
CA TYR A 166 -6.08 14.94 4.37
C TYR A 166 -7.18 16.00 4.23
N LYS A 167 -7.21 16.69 3.10
CA LYS A 167 -8.24 17.70 2.83
C LYS A 167 -9.61 17.04 2.84
N LYS A 168 -10.45 17.44 3.81
CA LYS A 168 -11.81 16.91 4.00
C LYS A 168 -12.64 16.94 2.72
N THR A 169 -12.56 18.01 1.93
CA THR A 169 -13.29 18.12 0.65
C THR A 169 -12.88 17.04 -0.35
N THR A 170 -11.60 16.69 -0.41
CA THR A 170 -11.11 15.64 -1.30
C THR A 170 -11.57 14.26 -0.84
N VAL A 171 -11.42 13.96 0.45
CA VAL A 171 -11.86 12.69 1.04
C VAL A 171 -13.38 12.53 0.91
N TYR A 172 -14.14 13.58 1.23
CA TYR A 172 -15.60 13.55 1.21
C TYR A 172 -16.14 13.28 -0.20
N ARG A 173 -15.59 13.93 -1.23
CA ARG A 173 -15.99 13.68 -2.63
C ARG A 173 -15.76 12.23 -3.08
N ARG A 174 -14.69 11.59 -2.57
CA ARG A 174 -14.40 10.17 -2.85
C ARG A 174 -15.39 9.25 -2.14
N ILE A 175 -15.76 9.59 -0.90
CA ILE A 175 -16.82 8.90 -0.15
C ILE A 175 -18.16 9.02 -0.87
N GLU A 176 -18.55 10.24 -1.29
CA GLU A 176 -19.79 10.48 -2.04
C GLU A 176 -19.86 9.67 -3.33
N ARG A 177 -18.74 9.55 -4.04
CA ARG A 177 -18.66 8.70 -5.24
C ARG A 177 -18.94 7.23 -4.91
N ARG A 178 -18.32 6.67 -3.86
CA ARG A 178 -18.58 5.28 -3.41
C ARG A 178 -20.02 5.10 -2.95
N MET A 179 -20.55 6.08 -2.23
CA MET A 179 -21.96 6.13 -1.83
C MET A 179 -22.89 6.09 -3.05
N GLY A 180 -22.59 6.84 -4.11
CA GLY A 180 -23.36 6.85 -5.35
C GLY A 180 -23.35 5.51 -6.08
N LEU A 181 -22.23 4.76 -6.05
CA LEU A 181 -22.15 3.40 -6.61
C LEU A 181 -23.08 2.41 -5.88
N HIS A 182 -23.25 2.59 -4.57
CA HIS A 182 -24.09 1.76 -3.71
C HIS A 182 -25.49 2.34 -3.47
N GLN A 183 -25.84 3.47 -4.10
CA GLN A 183 -27.13 4.15 -3.95
C GLN A 183 -27.45 4.53 -2.48
N ILE A 184 -26.43 5.00 -1.75
CA ILE A 184 -26.54 5.39 -0.34
C ILE A 184 -26.59 6.92 -0.24
N ASP A 185 -27.72 7.47 0.20
CA ASP A 185 -27.94 8.92 0.19
C ASP A 185 -27.36 9.67 1.40
N LYS A 186 -27.00 8.96 2.48
CA LYS A 186 -26.50 9.56 3.73
C LYS A 186 -25.21 8.90 4.20
N ILE A 187 -24.19 9.71 4.50
CA ILE A 187 -22.89 9.22 5.01
C ILE A 187 -23.03 8.40 6.29
N ALA A 188 -24.03 8.68 7.14
CA ALA A 188 -24.30 7.87 8.33
C ALA A 188 -24.71 6.43 7.99
N ASN A 189 -25.50 6.23 6.93
CA ASN A 189 -25.85 4.90 6.43
C ASN A 189 -24.62 4.23 5.80
N TYR A 190 -23.76 5.00 5.14
CA TYR A 190 -22.51 4.50 4.59
C TYR A 190 -21.54 4.02 5.67
N VAL A 191 -21.45 4.72 6.81
CA VAL A 191 -20.68 4.23 7.98
C VAL A 191 -21.17 2.85 8.42
N ARG A 192 -22.48 2.63 8.51
CA ARG A 192 -23.04 1.31 8.84
C ARG A 192 -22.70 0.28 7.76
N PHE A 193 -22.81 0.66 6.49
CA PHE A 193 -22.47 -0.21 5.36
C PHE A 193 -20.99 -0.64 5.40
N LEU A 194 -20.06 0.27 5.71
CA LEU A 194 -18.64 -0.02 5.89
C LEU A 194 -18.38 -0.97 7.07
N GLN A 195 -19.15 -0.87 8.16
CA GLN A 195 -19.04 -1.77 9.31
C GLN A 195 -19.50 -3.20 8.96
N GLU A 196 -20.56 -3.32 8.14
CA GLU A 196 -21.12 -4.60 7.72
C GLU A 196 -20.34 -5.25 6.56
N ASN A 197 -19.57 -4.45 5.80
CA ASN A 197 -18.85 -4.89 4.60
C ASN A 197 -17.38 -4.45 4.63
N PRO A 198 -16.47 -5.20 5.29
CA PRO A 198 -15.05 -4.86 5.38
C PRO A 198 -14.36 -4.67 4.02
N GLN A 199 -14.78 -5.44 3.00
CA GLN A 199 -14.26 -5.28 1.63
C GLN A 199 -14.50 -3.87 1.07
N GLU A 200 -15.61 -3.21 1.44
CA GLU A 200 -15.89 -1.84 0.99
C GLU A 200 -14.89 -0.85 1.60
N VAL A 201 -14.38 -1.10 2.81
CA VAL A 201 -13.36 -0.26 3.45
C VAL A 201 -12.05 -0.33 2.66
N GLU A 202 -11.65 -1.51 2.18
CA GLU A 202 -10.49 -1.67 1.30
C GLU A 202 -10.69 -0.96 -0.04
N LEU A 203 -11.88 -1.07 -0.63
CA LEU A 203 -12.21 -0.39 -1.89
C LEU A 203 -12.23 1.14 -1.73
N LEU A 204 -12.78 1.64 -0.62
CA LEU A 204 -12.74 3.06 -0.27
C LEU A 204 -11.30 3.52 -0.04
N PHE A 205 -10.48 2.72 0.64
CA PHE A 205 -9.07 3.01 0.83
C PHE A 205 -8.36 3.18 -0.52
N ARG A 206 -8.48 2.21 -1.43
CA ARG A 206 -7.93 2.31 -2.79
C ARG A 206 -8.46 3.52 -3.56
N GLU A 207 -9.72 3.86 -3.38
CA GLU A 207 -10.34 5.04 -4.00
C GLU A 207 -9.77 6.36 -3.46
N LEU A 208 -9.28 6.39 -2.22
CA LEU A 208 -8.57 7.54 -1.64
C LEU A 208 -7.12 7.64 -2.14
N LEU A 209 -6.51 6.54 -2.60
CA LEU A 209 -5.17 6.53 -3.20
C LEU A 209 -5.27 6.95 -4.67
N ILE A 210 -5.10 8.26 -4.92
CA ILE A 210 -5.15 8.80 -6.27
C ILE A 210 -3.83 8.46 -7.00
N GLY A 211 -3.74 7.26 -7.57
CA GLY A 211 -2.58 6.74 -8.30
C GLY A 211 -2.44 7.23 -9.75
N VAL A 212 -2.98 8.39 -10.10
CA VAL A 212 -2.95 8.92 -11.47
C VAL A 212 -1.61 9.58 -11.75
N THR A 213 -0.80 8.95 -12.62
CA THR A 213 0.50 9.47 -13.05
C THR A 213 0.71 9.25 -14.55
N SER A 214 1.75 9.87 -15.12
CA SER A 214 2.17 9.70 -16.52
C SER A 214 3.67 9.98 -16.68
N PHE A 215 4.28 9.43 -17.73
CA PHE A 215 5.69 9.69 -18.03
C PHE A 215 5.90 11.17 -18.34
N PHE A 216 7.01 11.73 -17.84
CA PHE A 216 7.42 13.12 -18.06
C PHE A 216 6.32 14.16 -17.77
N ARG A 217 5.44 13.92 -16.78
CA ARG A 217 4.40 14.86 -16.35
C ARG A 217 4.99 16.25 -16.10
N ASP A 218 4.36 17.29 -16.63
CA ASP A 218 4.88 18.67 -16.74
C ASP A 218 6.27 18.74 -17.43
N PRO A 219 6.35 18.58 -18.77
CA PRO A 219 7.62 18.43 -19.50
C PRO A 219 8.63 19.55 -19.26
N GLU A 220 8.18 20.80 -19.11
CA GLU A 220 9.04 21.95 -18.83
C GLU A 220 9.89 21.77 -17.57
N ALA A 221 9.35 21.11 -16.54
CA ALA A 221 10.06 20.88 -15.28
C ALA A 221 11.17 19.83 -15.43
N TRP A 222 10.95 18.79 -16.25
CA TRP A 222 11.97 17.79 -16.56
C TRP A 222 13.11 18.35 -17.39
N GLU A 223 12.82 19.26 -18.33
CA GLU A 223 13.86 19.94 -19.10
C GLU A 223 14.73 20.84 -18.21
N GLN A 224 14.15 21.56 -17.24
CA GLN A 224 14.93 22.33 -16.28
C GLN A 224 15.76 21.43 -15.34
N LEU A 225 15.19 20.31 -14.87
CA LEU A 225 15.93 19.32 -14.08
C LEU A 225 17.16 18.81 -14.84
N LYS A 226 17.00 18.52 -16.13
CA LYS A 226 18.04 18.06 -17.05
C LYS A 226 19.10 19.13 -17.35
N ALA A 227 18.69 20.39 -17.49
CA ALA A 227 19.57 21.48 -17.89
C ALA A 227 20.38 22.07 -16.73
N GLU A 228 19.81 22.10 -15.51
CA GLU A 228 20.37 22.86 -14.39
C GLU A 228 20.69 21.99 -13.18
N ALA A 229 19.69 21.30 -12.62
CA ALA A 229 19.81 20.62 -11.34
C ALA A 229 20.71 19.37 -11.41
N LEU A 230 20.46 18.45 -12.34
CA LEU A 230 21.27 17.24 -12.50
C LEU A 230 22.72 17.55 -12.88
N PRO A 231 23.01 18.45 -13.85
CA PRO A 231 24.38 18.86 -14.13
C PRO A 231 25.11 19.44 -12.91
N ALA A 232 24.42 20.21 -12.07
CA ALA A 232 25.00 20.75 -10.84
C ALA A 232 25.35 19.65 -9.81
N LEU A 233 24.48 18.64 -9.65
CA LEU A 233 24.75 17.47 -8.81
C LEU A 233 25.93 16.64 -9.32
N LEU A 234 25.99 16.43 -10.64
CA LEU A 234 27.06 15.65 -11.28
C LEU A 234 28.42 16.36 -11.19
N ALA A 235 28.46 17.69 -11.32
CA ALA A 235 29.70 18.46 -11.21
C ALA A 235 30.29 18.45 -9.78
N GLY A 236 29.43 18.50 -8.75
CA GLY A 236 29.84 18.52 -7.34
C GLY A 236 30.25 17.16 -6.77
N GLY A 237 29.94 16.05 -7.45
CA GLY A 237 30.14 14.69 -6.93
C GLY A 237 31.61 14.23 -6.89
N ALA A 238 31.95 13.41 -5.90
CA ALA A 238 33.23 12.69 -5.86
C ALA A 238 33.27 11.55 -6.90
N ALA A 239 34.47 11.07 -7.26
CA ALA A 239 34.58 9.89 -8.12
C ALA A 239 33.92 8.68 -7.43
N ASN A 240 33.14 7.88 -8.19
CA ASN A 240 32.41 6.69 -7.70
C ASN A 240 31.31 6.96 -6.65
N GLN A 241 30.74 8.16 -6.62
CA GLN A 241 29.61 8.46 -5.74
C GLN A 241 28.28 7.94 -6.33
N ALA A 242 27.42 7.38 -5.47
CA ALA A 242 26.03 7.07 -5.81
C ALA A 242 25.14 8.27 -5.46
N LEU A 243 24.46 8.85 -6.45
CA LEU A 243 23.41 9.84 -6.20
C LEU A 243 22.17 9.15 -5.66
N ARG A 244 21.65 9.65 -4.55
CA ARG A 244 20.50 9.08 -3.86
C ARG A 244 19.29 9.98 -4.05
N VAL A 245 18.22 9.42 -4.62
CA VAL A 245 17.00 10.16 -4.94
C VAL A 245 15.81 9.49 -4.29
N TRP A 246 14.88 10.28 -3.73
CA TRP A 246 13.63 9.76 -3.20
C TRP A 246 12.44 10.31 -3.96
N VAL A 247 11.57 9.43 -4.43
CA VAL A 247 10.31 9.72 -5.12
C VAL A 247 9.16 9.15 -4.27
N PRO A 248 8.66 9.87 -3.25
CA PRO A 248 7.44 9.50 -2.55
C PRO A 248 6.20 9.65 -3.43
N ALA A 249 5.17 8.85 -3.15
CA ALA A 249 3.94 8.74 -3.94
C ALA A 249 4.20 8.44 -5.43
N CYS A 250 5.06 7.45 -5.69
CA CYS A 250 5.49 7.12 -7.05
C CYS A 250 4.42 6.45 -7.94
N ALA A 251 3.26 6.11 -7.38
CA ALA A 251 2.16 5.40 -8.03
C ALA A 251 2.68 4.18 -8.81
N THR A 252 2.33 4.07 -10.11
CA THR A 252 2.75 2.97 -10.98
C THR A 252 4.17 3.12 -11.55
N GLY A 253 4.97 4.06 -11.03
CA GLY A 253 6.41 4.17 -11.27
C GLY A 253 6.84 5.08 -12.43
N GLU A 254 5.91 5.65 -13.19
CA GLU A 254 6.22 6.52 -14.35
C GLU A 254 7.17 7.68 -14.00
N GLU A 255 7.03 8.30 -12.82
CA GLU A 255 7.90 9.39 -12.37
C GLU A 255 9.33 8.91 -12.06
N ALA A 256 9.46 7.81 -11.31
CA ALA A 256 10.75 7.25 -10.95
C ALA A 256 11.55 6.80 -12.20
N TYR A 257 10.87 6.19 -13.17
CA TYR A 257 11.46 5.83 -14.44
C TYR A 257 11.80 7.05 -15.31
N SER A 258 10.95 8.07 -15.32
CA SER A 258 11.25 9.33 -16.02
C SER A 258 12.54 9.97 -15.48
N LEU A 259 12.72 9.95 -14.15
CA LEU A 259 13.92 10.46 -13.49
C LEU A 259 15.17 9.67 -13.86
N ALA A 260 15.10 8.34 -13.81
CA ALA A 260 16.21 7.47 -14.20
C ALA A 260 16.62 7.66 -15.67
N ILE A 261 15.64 7.83 -16.57
CA ILE A 261 15.89 8.12 -17.99
C ILE A 261 16.57 9.47 -18.16
N VAL A 262 16.06 10.53 -17.54
CA VAL A 262 16.63 11.89 -17.64
C VAL A 262 18.04 11.93 -17.05
N PHE A 263 18.28 11.25 -15.92
CA PHE A 263 19.62 11.08 -15.36
C PHE A 263 20.57 10.43 -16.34
N LYS A 264 20.19 9.30 -16.95
CA LYS A 264 21.05 8.60 -17.91
C LYS A 264 21.36 9.45 -19.14
N GLU A 265 20.37 10.16 -19.68
CA GLU A 265 20.58 11.12 -20.77
C GLU A 265 21.55 12.25 -20.38
N THR A 266 21.48 12.73 -19.14
CA THR A 266 22.33 13.82 -18.64
C THR A 266 23.77 13.33 -18.43
N LEU A 267 23.93 12.14 -17.85
CA LEU A 267 25.22 11.51 -17.62
C LEU A 267 25.96 11.21 -18.93
N GLU A 268 25.26 10.70 -19.95
CA GLU A 268 25.83 10.47 -21.29
C GLU A 268 26.27 11.78 -21.97
N ALA A 269 25.46 12.83 -21.85
CA ALA A 269 25.78 14.14 -22.41
C ALA A 269 27.00 14.79 -21.73
N GLN A 270 27.19 14.60 -20.42
CA GLN A 270 28.39 15.06 -19.72
C GLN A 270 29.62 14.21 -20.03
N ASN A 271 29.50 12.88 -20.05
CA ASN A 271 30.57 11.96 -20.43
C ASN A 271 31.17 12.24 -21.80
N SER A 272 30.35 12.74 -22.73
CA SER A 272 30.78 13.12 -24.07
C SER A 272 31.63 14.41 -24.09
N ARG A 273 31.60 15.21 -23.02
CA ARG A 273 32.32 16.49 -22.88
C ARG A 273 33.56 16.37 -22.01
N GLU A 274 33.45 15.67 -20.89
CA GLU A 274 34.55 15.35 -19.97
C GLU A 274 34.35 13.90 -19.48
N PRO A 275 35.41 13.08 -19.35
CA PRO A 275 35.27 11.71 -18.86
C PRO A 275 34.68 11.75 -17.45
N ALA A 276 33.42 11.31 -17.29
CA ALA A 276 32.75 11.45 -16.02
C ALA A 276 33.34 10.46 -15.01
N LYS A 277 33.45 10.96 -13.78
CA LYS A 277 33.44 10.16 -12.56
C LYS A 277 32.34 9.09 -12.70
N ASN A 278 32.64 7.83 -12.37
CA ASN A 278 31.69 6.71 -12.50
C ASN A 278 30.54 6.86 -11.48
N ILE A 279 29.63 7.80 -11.73
CA ILE A 279 28.53 8.16 -10.84
C ILE A 279 27.34 7.25 -11.15
N THR A 280 26.82 6.60 -10.12
CA THR A 280 25.63 5.76 -10.21
C THR A 280 24.41 6.48 -9.65
N LEU A 281 23.21 6.05 -10.03
CA LEU A 281 21.95 6.56 -9.48
C LEU A 281 21.24 5.44 -8.71
N GLN A 282 20.74 5.78 -7.52
CA GLN A 282 19.82 4.96 -6.75
C GLN A 282 18.56 5.77 -6.43
N VAL A 283 17.43 5.36 -7.01
CA VAL A 283 16.12 5.97 -6.79
C VAL A 283 15.33 5.10 -5.82
N PHE A 284 15.00 5.63 -4.65
CA PHE A 284 14.01 5.07 -3.74
C PHE A 284 12.64 5.58 -4.18
N ALA A 285 11.79 4.72 -4.72
CA ALA A 285 10.45 5.07 -5.16
C ALA A 285 9.44 4.41 -4.21
N THR A 286 8.64 5.21 -3.52
CA THR A 286 7.72 4.68 -2.50
C THR A 286 6.30 5.16 -2.68
N ASP A 287 5.34 4.33 -2.28
CA ASP A 287 3.91 4.64 -2.34
C ASP A 287 3.16 3.90 -1.22
N LEU A 288 1.95 4.36 -0.90
CA LEU A 288 1.05 3.67 0.03
C LEU A 288 0.34 2.48 -0.65
N ASP A 289 0.13 2.57 -1.96
CA ASP A 289 -0.57 1.54 -2.74
C ASP A 289 0.37 0.39 -3.14
N GLN A 290 0.26 -0.72 -2.42
CA GLN A 290 1.01 -1.95 -2.69
C GLN A 290 0.79 -2.48 -4.12
N HIS A 291 -0.43 -2.36 -4.67
CA HIS A 291 -0.74 -2.81 -6.03
C HIS A 291 -0.04 -1.93 -7.08
N ALA A 292 0.04 -0.63 -6.82
CA ALA A 292 0.78 0.30 -7.68
C ALA A 292 2.29 0.00 -7.65
N ILE A 293 2.84 -0.30 -6.47
CA ILE A 293 4.24 -0.73 -6.29
C ILE A 293 4.56 -2.00 -7.08
N GLU A 294 3.67 -3.00 -7.06
CA GLU A 294 3.85 -4.25 -7.80
C GLU A 294 3.89 -4.00 -9.32
N LYS A 295 2.93 -3.22 -9.84
CA LYS A 295 2.95 -2.78 -11.25
C LYS A 295 4.21 -1.99 -11.61
N ALA A 296 4.65 -1.11 -10.72
CA ALA A 296 5.86 -0.34 -10.91
C ALA A 296 7.11 -1.23 -11.02
N ARG A 297 7.20 -2.29 -10.19
CA ARG A 297 8.29 -3.29 -10.24
C ARG A 297 8.29 -4.09 -11.54
N GLU A 298 7.13 -4.50 -12.03
CA GLU A 298 7.02 -5.16 -13.34
C GLU A 298 7.54 -4.28 -14.47
N GLY A 299 7.22 -2.97 -14.38
CA GLY A 299 7.65 -1.94 -15.32
C GLY A 299 7.05 -2.13 -16.71
N VAL A 300 5.87 -2.76 -16.80
CA VAL A 300 5.13 -3.00 -18.05
C VAL A 300 4.01 -1.97 -18.17
N PHE A 301 3.97 -1.29 -19.31
CA PHE A 301 3.05 -0.20 -19.59
C PHE A 301 2.34 -0.41 -20.94
N PRO A 302 1.09 0.06 -21.08
CA PRO A 302 0.32 -0.06 -22.32
C PRO A 302 0.98 0.69 -23.48
N ALA A 303 0.68 0.28 -24.71
CA ALA A 303 1.28 0.86 -25.92
C ALA A 303 1.04 2.37 -26.10
N ASN A 304 -0.02 2.91 -25.47
CA ASN A 304 -0.38 4.32 -25.56
C ASN A 304 0.52 5.27 -24.74
N ILE A 305 1.48 4.77 -23.96
CA ILE A 305 2.52 5.65 -23.38
C ILE A 305 3.33 6.40 -24.44
N ALA A 306 3.26 5.97 -25.71
CA ALA A 306 3.84 6.69 -26.84
C ALA A 306 3.28 8.11 -27.05
N ALA A 307 2.15 8.44 -26.43
CA ALA A 307 1.63 9.81 -26.38
C ALA A 307 2.46 10.72 -25.46
N ASP A 308 2.97 10.16 -24.36
CA ASP A 308 3.67 10.92 -23.32
C ASP A 308 5.21 10.74 -23.43
N VAL A 309 5.68 9.64 -24.05
CA VAL A 309 7.10 9.31 -24.24
C VAL A 309 7.51 9.50 -25.70
N PRO A 310 8.48 10.38 -26.00
CA PRO A 310 9.01 10.55 -27.36
C PRO A 310 9.57 9.25 -27.95
N ALA A 311 9.39 9.03 -29.26
CA ALA A 311 9.85 7.81 -29.96
C ALA A 311 11.32 7.47 -29.71
N LYS A 312 12.21 8.48 -29.69
CA LYS A 312 13.64 8.29 -29.39
C LYS A 312 13.91 7.68 -28.00
N ARG A 313 13.05 7.97 -27.01
CA ARG A 313 13.16 7.39 -25.66
C ARG A 313 12.57 5.99 -25.62
N LEU A 314 11.45 5.76 -26.32
CA LEU A 314 10.84 4.42 -26.45
C LEU A 314 11.84 3.43 -27.04
N ASP A 315 12.47 3.77 -28.17
CA ASP A 315 13.39 2.86 -28.87
C ASP A 315 14.66 2.54 -28.05
N ARG A 316 15.05 3.44 -27.12
CA ARG A 316 16.30 3.31 -26.34
C ARG A 316 16.10 2.69 -24.96
N PHE A 317 15.01 3.04 -24.28
CA PHE A 317 14.81 2.74 -22.86
C PHE A 317 13.66 1.78 -22.59
N PHE A 318 12.98 1.30 -23.63
CA PHE A 318 11.89 0.35 -23.52
C PHE A 318 12.09 -0.83 -24.47
N VAL A 319 11.52 -1.97 -24.11
CA VAL A 319 11.45 -3.20 -24.90
C VAL A 319 10.00 -3.44 -25.25
N LYS A 320 9.69 -3.64 -26.54
CA LYS A 320 8.33 -3.93 -26.98
C LYS A 320 7.95 -5.37 -26.58
N VAL A 321 6.80 -5.52 -25.93
CA VAL A 321 6.23 -6.80 -25.47
C VAL A 321 4.80 -6.96 -26.00
N GLU A 322 4.20 -8.14 -25.90
CA GLU A 322 2.84 -8.40 -26.45
C GLU A 322 1.79 -7.38 -25.97
N ARG A 323 1.87 -6.98 -24.69
CA ARG A 323 0.89 -6.07 -24.06
C ARG A 323 1.31 -4.60 -24.06
N GLY A 324 2.39 -4.22 -24.75
CA GLY A 324 2.85 -2.82 -24.82
C GLY A 324 4.37 -2.67 -24.76
N TYR A 325 4.86 -1.93 -23.77
CA TYR A 325 6.27 -1.64 -23.56
C TYR A 325 6.69 -1.99 -22.14
N GLN A 326 7.85 -2.63 -22.00
CA GLN A 326 8.49 -2.86 -20.71
C GLN A 326 9.73 -1.97 -20.59
N VAL A 327 9.93 -1.33 -19.44
CA VAL A 327 11.13 -0.53 -19.18
C VAL A 327 12.38 -1.41 -19.22
N ALA A 328 13.42 -0.95 -19.92
CA ALA A 328 14.66 -1.69 -20.08
C ALA A 328 15.31 -2.00 -18.73
N LYS A 329 15.91 -3.19 -18.60
CA LYS A 329 16.55 -3.67 -17.37
C LYS A 329 17.55 -2.65 -16.79
N SER A 330 18.36 -2.03 -17.64
CA SER A 330 19.34 -1.00 -17.24
C SER A 330 18.76 0.24 -16.56
N ILE A 331 17.47 0.54 -16.78
CA ILE A 331 16.77 1.64 -16.09
C ILE A 331 16.10 1.10 -14.81
N ARG A 332 15.50 -0.09 -14.88
CA ARG A 332 14.85 -0.72 -13.71
C ARG A 332 15.81 -0.97 -12.56
N GLU A 333 17.05 -1.37 -12.84
CA GLU A 333 18.08 -1.60 -11.81
C GLU A 333 18.50 -0.34 -11.06
N MET A 334 18.17 0.86 -11.56
CA MET A 334 18.42 2.13 -10.85
C MET A 334 17.34 2.45 -9.81
N VAL A 335 16.20 1.74 -9.82
CA VAL A 335 15.00 2.09 -9.05
C VAL A 335 14.64 0.97 -8.08
N ILE A 336 14.46 1.33 -6.81
CA ILE A 336 14.03 0.45 -5.73
C ILE A 336 12.63 0.87 -5.31
N PHE A 337 11.66 -0.01 -5.52
CA PHE A 337 10.27 0.21 -5.16
C PHE A 337 9.93 -0.41 -3.81
N ALA A 338 9.33 0.35 -2.89
CA ALA A 338 8.88 -0.15 -1.59
C ALA A 338 7.58 0.53 -1.12
N PRO A 339 6.68 -0.19 -0.43
CA PRO A 339 5.56 0.45 0.24
C PRO A 339 6.08 1.35 1.39
N GLN A 340 5.55 2.57 1.50
CA GLN A 340 5.91 3.50 2.57
C GLN A 340 4.80 4.54 2.81
N ASN A 341 4.48 4.77 4.07
CA ASN A 341 3.70 5.90 4.52
C ASN A 341 4.62 7.07 4.90
N ILE A 342 4.67 8.11 4.06
CA ILE A 342 5.50 9.31 4.26
C ILE A 342 5.26 10.03 5.60
N ILE A 343 4.10 9.81 6.22
CA ILE A 343 3.69 10.43 7.47
C ILE A 343 4.16 9.61 8.66
N MET A 344 4.07 8.28 8.59
CA MET A 344 4.27 7.38 9.73
C MET A 344 5.63 6.69 9.73
N ASP A 345 6.21 6.48 8.56
CA ASP A 345 7.46 5.75 8.42
C ASP A 345 8.67 6.70 8.42
N PRO A 346 9.84 6.25 8.89
CA PRO A 346 11.07 7.05 8.84
C PRO A 346 11.42 7.45 7.40
N PRO A 347 11.87 8.71 7.16
CA PRO A 347 12.27 9.14 5.83
C PRO A 347 13.64 8.58 5.44
N PHE A 348 13.92 8.55 4.13
CA PHE A 348 15.28 8.35 3.65
C PHE A 348 16.11 9.61 3.89
N THR A 349 17.31 9.48 4.44
CA THR A 349 18.21 10.60 4.71
C THR A 349 19.42 10.60 3.79
N LYS A 350 20.12 11.74 3.72
CA LYS A 350 21.29 11.98 2.86
C LYS A 350 20.97 11.82 1.37
N LEU A 351 19.88 12.47 0.95
CA LEU A 351 19.40 12.50 -0.42
C LEU A 351 19.99 13.70 -1.18
N ASP A 352 20.25 13.52 -2.48
CA ASP A 352 20.72 14.59 -3.37
C ASP A 352 19.55 15.27 -4.10
N LEU A 353 18.47 14.52 -4.33
CA LEU A 353 17.23 15.01 -4.95
C LEU A 353 16.02 14.32 -4.29
N LEU A 354 14.95 15.07 -4.05
CA LEU A 354 13.67 14.56 -3.56
C LEU A 354 12.57 15.05 -4.51
N SER A 355 11.82 14.13 -5.13
CA SER A 355 10.72 14.44 -6.03
C SER A 355 9.38 14.08 -5.39
N CYS A 356 8.70 15.06 -4.81
CA CYS A 356 7.40 14.90 -4.15
C CYS A 356 6.36 15.69 -4.93
N ARG A 357 5.87 15.12 -6.03
CA ARG A 357 4.99 15.82 -6.98
C ARG A 357 3.56 15.34 -6.86
N ASN A 358 2.62 16.28 -6.92
CA ASN A 358 1.18 16.03 -6.93
C ASN A 358 0.64 15.25 -5.71
N LEU A 359 1.37 15.24 -4.59
CA LEU A 359 0.96 14.63 -3.32
C LEU A 359 0.46 15.67 -2.31
N LEU A 360 1.19 16.78 -2.16
CA LEU A 360 0.91 17.80 -1.15
C LEU A 360 -0.45 18.46 -1.36
N ILE A 361 -0.94 18.49 -2.61
CA ILE A 361 -2.27 19.01 -2.95
C ILE A 361 -3.42 18.31 -2.20
N TYR A 362 -3.23 17.09 -1.72
CA TYR A 362 -4.24 16.32 -0.97
C TYR A 362 -4.17 16.54 0.54
N LEU A 363 -3.08 17.11 1.04
CA LEU A 363 -2.78 17.23 2.47
C LEU A 363 -3.25 18.58 3.02
N THR A 364 -3.59 18.63 4.30
CA THR A 364 -3.91 19.91 4.95
C THR A 364 -2.64 20.75 5.18
N PRO A 365 -2.75 22.08 5.35
CA PRO A 365 -1.60 22.95 5.62
C PRO A 365 -0.82 22.52 6.87
N GLU A 366 -1.48 21.96 7.88
CA GLU A 366 -0.84 21.45 9.10
C GLU A 366 0.12 20.29 8.80
N LEU A 367 -0.27 19.37 7.92
CA LEU A 367 0.58 18.25 7.55
C LEU A 367 1.70 18.68 6.59
N GLN A 368 1.43 19.59 5.66
CA GLN A 368 2.48 20.18 4.81
C GLN A 368 3.56 20.89 5.66
N LYS A 369 3.17 21.58 6.74
CA LYS A 369 4.10 22.20 7.69
C LYS A 369 4.99 21.21 8.43
N LYS A 370 4.59 19.94 8.54
CA LYS A 370 5.42 18.87 9.10
C LYS A 370 6.33 18.24 8.05
N LEU A 371 5.83 18.02 6.83
CA LEU A 371 6.57 17.34 5.77
C LEU A 371 7.70 18.19 5.18
N LEU A 372 7.51 19.50 4.99
CA LEU A 372 8.55 20.34 4.37
C LEU A 372 9.85 20.41 5.21
N PRO A 373 9.81 20.58 6.54
CA PRO A 373 11.00 20.43 7.38
C PRO A 373 11.63 19.03 7.32
N LEU A 374 10.80 17.98 7.25
CA LEU A 374 11.28 16.60 7.08
C LEU A 374 12.04 16.41 5.77
N PHE A 375 11.55 17.00 4.68
CA PHE A 375 12.23 17.00 3.37
C PHE A 375 13.55 17.77 3.42
N HIS A 376 13.60 18.89 4.15
CA HIS A 376 14.83 19.66 4.34
C HIS A 376 15.88 18.86 5.11
N TYR A 377 15.47 18.14 6.15
CA TYR A 377 16.32 17.24 6.92
C TYR A 377 16.82 16.04 6.09
N SER A 378 15.98 15.54 5.19
CA SER A 378 16.28 14.37 4.35
C SER A 378 17.31 14.69 3.25
N LEU A 379 17.35 15.94 2.79
CA LEU A 379 18.23 16.42 1.73
C LEU A 379 19.61 16.86 2.24
N ASN A 380 20.65 16.48 1.50
CA ASN A 380 22.01 16.99 1.67
C ASN A 380 22.08 18.51 1.43
N PRO A 381 23.04 19.23 2.02
CA PRO A 381 23.35 20.60 1.65
C PRO A 381 23.53 20.75 0.14
N GLY A 382 22.83 21.72 -0.47
CA GLY A 382 22.84 21.93 -1.92
C GLY A 382 21.99 20.96 -2.74
N GLY A 383 21.34 19.97 -2.12
CA GLY A 383 20.38 19.08 -2.76
C GLY A 383 19.13 19.80 -3.27
N PHE A 384 18.33 19.10 -4.07
CA PHE A 384 17.17 19.68 -4.73
C PHE A 384 15.85 19.05 -4.28
N LEU A 385 14.81 19.88 -4.15
CA LEU A 385 13.43 19.47 -3.95
C LEU A 385 12.64 19.78 -5.22
N PHE A 386 11.95 18.77 -5.76
CA PHE A 386 11.14 18.87 -6.96
C PHE A 386 9.66 18.63 -6.60
N LEU A 387 8.83 19.65 -6.78
CA LEU A 387 7.38 19.62 -6.51
C LEU A 387 6.57 19.72 -7.81
N GLY A 388 5.28 19.42 -7.74
CA GLY A 388 4.33 19.58 -8.84
C GLY A 388 3.90 21.05 -9.04
N ASN A 389 3.39 21.40 -10.22
CA ASN A 389 3.09 22.78 -10.60
C ASN A 389 2.12 23.52 -9.66
N ALA A 390 1.16 22.79 -9.06
CA ALA A 390 0.17 23.31 -8.13
C ALA A 390 0.66 23.39 -6.67
N GLU A 391 1.91 23.03 -6.41
CA GLU A 391 2.49 22.91 -5.08
C GLU A 391 3.54 24.00 -4.85
N THR A 392 3.78 24.32 -3.58
CA THR A 392 4.74 25.34 -3.16
C THR A 392 5.31 24.99 -1.79
N VAL A 393 6.51 25.47 -1.50
CA VAL A 393 7.12 25.42 -0.16
C VAL A 393 6.46 26.38 0.83
N GLY A 394 5.48 27.19 0.41
CA GLY A 394 4.67 28.00 1.31
C GLY A 394 5.50 29.03 2.07
N THR A 395 5.53 28.94 3.40
CA THR A 395 6.28 29.87 4.27
C THR A 395 7.73 29.46 4.51
N PHE A 396 8.21 28.39 3.87
CA PHE A 396 9.55 27.80 4.10
C PHE A 396 10.60 28.28 3.09
N ASP A 397 10.49 29.54 2.62
CA ASP A 397 11.46 30.17 1.70
C ASP A 397 12.87 30.31 2.32
N ASN A 398 12.96 30.23 3.65
CA ASN A 398 14.21 30.18 4.40
C ASN A 398 14.90 28.79 4.37
N LEU A 399 14.18 27.73 4.00
CA LEU A 399 14.69 26.36 3.87
C LEU A 399 14.96 26.00 2.40
N PHE A 400 14.19 26.56 1.49
CA PHE A 400 14.19 26.21 0.07
C PHE A 400 14.17 27.46 -0.82
N ALA A 401 15.17 27.59 -1.69
CA ALA A 401 15.22 28.67 -2.69
C ALA A 401 14.82 28.14 -4.08
N PRO A 402 13.92 28.81 -4.83
CA PRO A 402 13.58 28.40 -6.18
C PRO A 402 14.78 28.55 -7.14
N LEU A 403 14.94 27.65 -8.11
CA LEU A 403 16.02 27.73 -9.11
C LEU A 403 15.80 28.82 -10.18
N GLY A 404 14.60 29.40 -10.23
CA GLY A 404 14.19 30.36 -11.26
C GLY A 404 13.26 29.72 -12.30
N GLY A 405 12.54 30.55 -13.06
CA GLY A 405 11.54 30.09 -14.04
C GLY A 405 10.14 29.87 -13.44
N LYS A 406 9.26 29.21 -14.20
CA LYS A 406 7.87 28.91 -13.80
C LYS A 406 7.70 27.55 -13.11
N THR A 407 8.76 26.74 -13.04
CA THR A 407 8.71 25.39 -12.49
C THR A 407 8.87 25.40 -10.97
N ARG A 408 8.58 24.26 -10.33
CA ARG A 408 8.64 24.09 -8.87
C ARG A 408 9.86 23.27 -8.45
N LEU A 409 11.03 23.65 -8.96
CA LEU A 409 12.32 23.14 -8.51
C LEU A 409 12.97 24.10 -7.50
N TYR A 410 13.39 23.55 -6.36
CA TYR A 410 13.98 24.29 -5.26
C TYR A 410 15.33 23.70 -4.86
N ARG A 411 16.28 24.56 -4.50
CA ARG A 411 17.54 24.20 -3.86
C ARG A 411 17.38 24.28 -2.35
N ARG A 412 17.89 23.28 -1.65
CA ARG A 412 17.97 23.24 -0.19
C ARG A 412 19.01 24.26 0.30
N LEU A 413 18.58 25.17 1.17
CA LEU A 413 19.44 26.17 1.80
C LEU A 413 20.06 25.63 3.10
N GLU A 414 21.28 26.04 3.39
CA GLU A 414 21.84 25.89 4.73
C GLU A 414 21.17 26.92 5.64
N SER A 415 20.40 26.44 6.61
CA SER A 415 19.70 27.28 7.57
C SER A 415 20.27 27.04 8.97
N PRO A 416 20.68 28.08 9.72
CA PRO A 416 21.18 27.95 11.09
C PRO A 416 20.07 27.78 12.15
N LEU A 417 18.82 27.50 11.74
CA LEU A 417 17.70 27.43 12.67
C LEU A 417 17.60 26.09 13.40
N THR A 418 17.66 26.23 14.72
CA THR A 418 17.11 25.44 15.83
C THR A 418 16.66 24.01 15.52
N THR A 419 17.35 23.07 16.17
CA THR A 419 16.90 21.71 16.47
C THR A 419 15.60 21.74 17.28
N GLU A 420 14.46 22.08 16.68
CA GLU A 420 13.22 21.52 17.17
C GLU A 420 13.28 20.02 16.87
N PRO A 421 13.06 19.14 17.87
CA PRO A 421 13.03 17.71 17.60
C PRO A 421 11.94 17.46 16.57
N ILE A 422 12.33 16.99 15.39
CA ILE A 422 11.38 16.47 14.40
C ILE A 422 10.69 15.28 15.10
N GLU A 423 9.49 15.49 15.61
CA GLU A 423 8.68 14.44 16.20
C GLU A 423 8.28 13.48 15.08
N PHE A 424 8.95 12.33 15.02
CA PHE A 424 8.52 11.22 14.18
C PHE A 424 7.22 10.66 14.77
N PRO A 425 6.13 10.55 13.99
CA PRO A 425 4.93 9.89 14.45
C PRO A 425 5.27 8.44 14.78
N ALA A 426 5.24 8.08 16.07
CA ALA A 426 5.46 6.71 16.47
C ALA A 426 4.41 5.81 15.79
N THR A 427 4.86 4.75 15.15
CA THR A 427 4.04 3.68 14.59
C THR A 427 2.96 3.30 15.61
N PHE A 428 1.70 3.25 15.20
CA PHE A 428 0.62 2.71 16.03
C PHE A 428 0.81 1.19 16.19
N VAL A 429 1.76 0.78 17.03
CA VAL A 429 1.69 -0.51 17.69
C VAL A 429 0.60 -0.35 18.75
N ALA A 430 -0.41 -1.20 18.71
CA ALA A 430 -1.51 -1.21 19.67
C ALA A 430 -0.98 -1.42 21.09
N ALA A 431 -0.64 -0.33 21.78
CA ALA A 431 -0.35 -0.33 23.19
C ALA A 431 -1.68 -0.44 23.95
N GLN A 432 -1.78 -1.42 24.84
CA GLN A 432 -2.91 -1.58 25.74
C GLN A 432 -3.14 -0.29 26.55
N PRO A 433 -4.40 0.08 26.85
CA PRO A 433 -4.69 1.36 27.47
C PRO A 433 -4.29 1.35 28.95
N SER A 434 -3.16 1.97 29.28
CA SER A 434 -2.89 2.49 30.62
C SER A 434 -3.45 3.92 30.72
N ALA A 435 -4.05 4.24 31.87
CA ALA A 435 -4.84 5.43 32.17
C ALA A 435 -4.20 6.79 31.78
N PRO A 436 -5.01 7.83 31.49
CA PRO A 436 -4.51 9.10 30.96
C PRO A 436 -3.81 9.94 32.04
N ALA A 437 -2.50 10.16 31.89
CA ALA A 437 -1.80 11.26 32.54
C ALA A 437 -1.96 12.55 31.69
N ARG A 438 -2.40 13.64 32.31
CA ARG A 438 -2.53 14.96 31.67
C ARG A 438 -1.15 15.51 31.26
N PRO A 439 -0.97 16.02 30.03
CA PRO A 439 0.26 16.71 29.65
C PRO A 439 0.24 18.15 30.18
N GLN A 440 1.19 18.50 31.04
CA GLN A 440 1.55 19.90 31.31
C GLN A 440 2.56 20.34 30.25
N LYS A 441 2.34 21.52 29.66
CA LYS A 441 3.29 22.16 28.74
C LYS A 441 4.55 22.61 29.50
N PRO A 442 5.77 22.32 29.03
CA PRO A 442 6.97 22.88 29.65
C PRO A 442 7.13 24.34 29.24
N THR A 443 7.03 25.25 30.22
CA THR A 443 7.56 26.61 30.09
C THR A 443 9.07 26.55 30.21
N THR A 444 9.79 26.95 29.16
CA THR A 444 11.25 27.02 29.14
C THR A 444 11.74 27.97 30.22
N ASN A 445 12.30 27.41 31.30
CA ASN A 445 12.78 28.16 32.46
C ASN A 445 14.19 28.69 32.15
N LEU A 446 14.45 29.99 32.37
CA LEU A 446 15.77 30.58 32.11
C LEU A 446 16.88 29.87 32.92
N GLN A 447 16.50 29.31 34.07
CA GLN A 447 17.36 28.46 34.90
C GLN A 447 17.86 27.21 34.17
N THR A 448 17.02 26.48 33.43
CA THR A 448 17.45 25.25 32.75
C THR A 448 18.41 25.54 31.60
N LEU A 449 18.26 26.69 30.93
CA LEU A 449 19.21 27.16 29.92
C LEU A 449 20.54 27.59 30.54
N ALA A 450 20.51 28.29 31.69
CA ALA A 450 21.72 28.65 32.43
C ALA A 450 22.47 27.42 32.97
N ASP A 451 21.74 26.43 33.50
CA ASP A 451 22.31 25.17 33.97
C ASP A 451 22.94 24.38 32.82
N GLN A 452 22.31 24.34 31.64
CA GLN A 452 22.91 23.73 30.44
C GLN A 452 24.20 24.44 30.01
N LEU A 453 24.26 25.76 30.08
CA LEU A 453 25.43 26.55 29.67
C LEU A 453 26.59 26.39 30.66
N LEU A 454 26.29 26.33 31.96
CA LEU A 454 27.26 26.01 33.02
C LEU A 454 27.79 24.57 32.87
N LEU A 455 26.92 23.61 32.58
CA LEU A 455 27.31 22.22 32.32
C LEU A 455 28.19 22.09 31.06
N GLN A 456 27.91 22.83 29.99
CA GLN A 456 28.73 22.78 28.78
C GLN A 456 30.09 23.47 28.93
N THR A 457 30.18 24.54 29.73
CA THR A 457 31.39 25.38 29.80
C THR A 457 32.34 24.99 30.93
N TYR A 458 31.80 24.53 32.07
CA TYR A 458 32.58 24.32 33.30
C TYR A 458 32.54 22.89 33.85
N SER A 459 31.75 21.98 33.25
CA SER A 459 31.73 20.58 33.68
C SER A 459 32.93 19.81 33.12
N PRO A 460 33.64 19.02 33.95
CA PRO A 460 34.69 18.13 33.47
C PRO A 460 34.12 17.04 32.56
N ALA A 461 34.96 16.49 31.67
CA ALA A 461 34.52 15.41 30.79
C ALA A 461 34.17 14.18 31.62
N ALA A 462 32.99 13.60 31.40
CA ALA A 462 32.50 12.46 32.16
C ALA A 462 31.81 11.43 31.28
N VAL A 463 31.85 10.17 31.70
CA VAL A 463 31.22 9.04 31.00
C VAL A 463 30.45 8.22 32.00
N LEU A 464 29.19 7.91 31.69
CA LEU A 464 28.35 7.00 32.44
C LEU A 464 28.37 5.63 31.77
N THR A 465 28.60 4.60 32.57
CA THR A 465 28.73 3.21 32.12
C THR A 465 27.83 2.28 32.92
N ASN A 466 27.49 1.12 32.33
CA ASN A 466 26.96 -0.01 33.09
C ASN A 466 28.08 -0.71 33.90
N ASP A 467 27.74 -1.76 34.65
CA ASP A 467 28.67 -2.57 35.43
C ASP A 467 29.70 -3.36 34.59
N LYS A 468 29.49 -3.47 33.27
CA LYS A 468 30.39 -4.11 32.30
C LYS A 468 31.31 -3.12 31.57
N GLY A 469 31.17 -1.81 31.82
CA GLY A 469 31.96 -0.76 31.18
C GLY A 469 31.43 -0.30 29.82
N ASP A 470 30.23 -0.70 29.41
CA ASP A 470 29.59 -0.18 28.20
C ASP A 470 29.09 1.24 28.44
N ILE A 471 29.39 2.12 27.50
CA ILE A 471 29.11 3.55 27.62
C ILE A 471 27.62 3.82 27.34
N LEU A 472 26.91 4.29 28.36
CA LEU A 472 25.51 4.67 28.29
C LEU A 472 25.33 6.16 27.94
N TYR A 473 26.24 7.01 28.40
CA TYR A 473 26.17 8.45 28.19
C TYR A 473 27.55 9.10 28.26
N ILE A 474 27.79 10.13 27.44
CA ILE A 474 29.02 10.92 27.43
C ILE A 474 28.65 12.38 27.67
N SER A 475 29.32 13.00 28.64
CA SER A 475 29.21 14.43 28.96
C SER A 475 30.53 15.14 28.68
N GLY A 476 30.50 16.21 27.89
CA GLY A 476 31.68 17.01 27.55
C GLY A 476 32.57 16.38 26.46
N ARG A 477 33.78 16.94 26.28
CA ARG A 477 34.73 16.51 25.23
C ARG A 477 35.69 15.45 25.78
N THR A 478 35.41 14.17 25.51
CA THR A 478 36.23 13.03 25.98
C THR A 478 37.35 12.62 25.02
N GLY A 479 37.47 13.25 23.84
CA GLY A 479 38.42 12.85 22.79
C GLY A 479 39.91 12.89 23.18
N LYS A 480 40.28 13.62 24.24
CA LYS A 480 41.64 13.61 24.81
C LYS A 480 41.97 12.31 25.54
N TYR A 481 40.96 11.59 26.02
CA TYR A 481 41.11 10.40 26.89
C TYR A 481 40.62 9.13 26.20
N LEU A 482 39.62 9.26 25.33
CA LEU A 482 38.98 8.17 24.62
C LEU A 482 39.09 8.36 23.11
N GLU A 483 39.39 7.29 22.38
CA GLU A 483 39.38 7.21 20.92
C GLU A 483 38.69 5.92 20.46
N PRO A 484 38.03 5.91 19.29
CA PRO A 484 37.44 4.68 18.75
C PRO A 484 38.51 3.60 18.53
N ALA A 485 38.27 2.38 19.04
CA ALA A 485 39.15 1.25 18.76
C ALA A 485 39.12 0.88 17.26
N ALA A 486 40.27 0.51 16.70
CA ALA A 486 40.34 0.02 15.33
C ALA A 486 39.69 -1.39 15.23
N GLY A 487 38.66 -1.55 14.40
CA GLY A 487 37.95 -2.82 14.22
C GLY A 487 36.43 -2.70 14.36
N LYS A 488 35.75 -3.76 14.84
CA LYS A 488 34.30 -3.75 15.10
C LYS A 488 33.96 -2.64 16.12
N ALA A 489 32.97 -1.80 15.80
CA ALA A 489 32.56 -0.70 16.65
C ALA A 489 32.08 -1.21 18.02
N ASN A 490 32.88 -1.02 19.07
CA ASN A 490 32.57 -1.37 20.45
C ASN A 490 32.47 -0.11 21.32
N TRP A 491 31.28 0.16 21.85
CA TRP A 491 31.03 1.30 22.74
C TRP A 491 31.38 0.95 24.19
N ASN A 492 32.62 0.50 24.43
CA ASN A 492 33.10 0.07 25.73
C ASN A 492 34.29 0.93 26.18
N ILE A 493 34.26 1.39 27.43
CA ILE A 493 35.23 2.36 27.97
C ILE A 493 36.67 1.83 27.94
N PHE A 494 36.89 0.53 28.11
CA PHE A 494 38.24 -0.05 28.11
C PHE A 494 38.82 -0.14 26.70
N ALA A 495 37.99 -0.50 25.73
CA ALA A 495 38.37 -0.53 24.32
C ALA A 495 38.68 0.88 23.79
N MET A 496 37.90 1.86 24.24
CA MET A 496 38.03 3.24 23.78
C MET A 496 39.10 4.04 24.53
N ALA A 497 39.63 3.59 25.67
CA ALA A 497 40.67 4.35 26.39
C ALA A 497 41.96 4.45 25.57
N ARG A 498 42.58 5.65 25.52
CA ARG A 498 43.87 5.88 24.85
C ARG A 498 45.03 5.19 25.58
N GLU A 499 46.17 5.06 24.89
CA GLU A 499 47.39 4.44 25.43
C GLU A 499 47.87 5.14 26.73
N GLY A 500 48.27 4.35 27.71
CA GLY A 500 48.60 4.79 29.07
C GLY A 500 47.42 4.82 30.06
N LEU A 501 46.18 4.88 29.57
CA LEU A 501 44.97 4.93 30.41
C LEU A 501 44.30 3.56 30.60
N ARG A 502 44.38 2.66 29.61
CA ARG A 502 43.65 1.38 29.55
C ARG A 502 43.82 0.51 30.81
N TYR A 503 45.07 0.25 31.20
CA TYR A 503 45.38 -0.67 32.30
C TYR A 503 44.91 -0.13 33.65
N GLU A 504 45.30 1.10 33.97
CA GLU A 504 44.95 1.78 35.23
C GLU A 504 43.44 1.98 35.37
N LEU A 505 42.74 2.32 34.28
CA LEU A 505 41.29 2.48 34.26
C LEU A 505 40.57 1.15 34.53
N THR A 506 41.02 0.06 33.90
CA THR A 506 40.42 -1.28 34.08
C THR A 506 40.57 -1.77 35.51
N ALA A 507 41.77 -1.64 36.09
CA ALA A 507 42.03 -2.04 37.47
C ALA A 507 41.20 -1.23 38.49
N ALA A 508 41.10 0.09 38.28
CA ALA A 508 40.33 0.97 39.16
C ALA A 508 38.83 0.75 39.06
N PHE A 509 38.31 0.47 37.86
CA PHE A 509 36.90 0.18 37.62
C PHE A 509 36.45 -1.09 38.33
N GLN A 510 37.25 -2.16 38.22
CA GLN A 510 37.01 -3.41 38.95
C GLN A 510 37.07 -3.22 40.46
N ARG A 511 37.97 -2.36 40.96
CA ARG A 511 38.04 -2.03 42.39
C ARG A 511 36.82 -1.27 42.88
N ALA A 512 36.30 -0.33 42.10
CA ALA A 512 35.10 0.45 42.44
C ALA A 512 33.82 -0.41 42.50
N LEU A 513 33.79 -1.54 41.78
CA LEU A 513 32.64 -2.46 41.76
C LEU A 513 32.67 -3.55 42.85
N ARG A 514 33.82 -3.80 43.49
CA ARG A 514 33.94 -4.82 44.53
C ARG A 514 33.26 -4.39 45.85
N PRO A 515 32.48 -5.26 46.50
CA PRO A 515 31.94 -5.00 47.84
C PRO A 515 33.05 -5.07 48.88
N VAL A 516 33.24 -4.01 49.66
CA VAL A 516 34.23 -3.96 50.75
C VAL A 516 33.64 -4.57 52.03
N PRO A 517 34.28 -5.55 52.69
CA PRO A 517 33.89 -6.01 54.03
C PRO A 517 34.16 -4.91 55.06
N ARG A 518 33.18 -4.55 55.90
CA ARG A 518 33.40 -3.66 57.05
C ARG A 518 34.40 -4.32 58.01
N ALA A 519 35.50 -3.63 58.31
CA ALA A 519 36.42 -4.03 59.37
C ALA A 519 35.70 -4.05 60.72
N GLU A 520 35.68 -5.22 61.36
CA GLU A 520 35.18 -5.41 62.71
C GLU A 520 36.09 -4.73 63.73
N THR A 521 35.64 -3.62 64.29
CA THR A 521 36.01 -3.24 65.67
C THR A 521 34.80 -2.65 66.39
N GLY A 522 34.25 -3.43 67.32
CA GLY A 522 33.71 -2.91 68.58
C GLY A 522 32.24 -2.46 68.61
N THR A 523 31.38 -3.42 68.94
CA THR A 523 30.18 -3.30 69.81
C THR A 523 28.97 -2.43 69.39
N VAL A 524 27.91 -3.19 69.05
CA VAL A 524 26.50 -3.08 69.51
C VAL A 524 25.47 -2.32 68.64
N SER A 525 24.44 -3.10 68.29
CA SER A 525 23.05 -2.79 67.90
C SER A 525 22.69 -2.51 66.42
N LEU A 526 22.39 -3.62 65.74
CA LEU A 526 21.16 -3.92 64.95
C LEU A 526 20.38 -2.75 64.32
N GLU A 527 20.53 -2.57 63.01
CA GLU A 527 19.41 -2.36 62.07
C GLU A 527 19.64 -3.20 60.79
N PRO A 528 18.67 -4.01 60.33
CA PRO A 528 18.79 -4.77 59.09
C PRO A 528 18.26 -3.95 57.91
N GLY A 529 19.14 -3.58 56.96
CA GLY A 529 18.70 -3.11 55.64
C GLY A 529 19.45 -1.93 55.02
N LEU A 530 20.77 -2.02 54.83
CA LEU A 530 21.47 -1.15 53.86
C LEU A 530 22.41 -1.97 52.95
N PRO A 531 22.40 -1.75 51.62
CA PRO A 531 23.34 -2.37 50.70
C PRO A 531 24.78 -1.89 50.94
N SER A 532 25.74 -2.79 50.72
CA SER A 532 27.18 -2.56 50.84
C SER A 532 27.61 -1.31 50.05
N GLN A 533 28.20 -0.33 50.74
CA GLN A 533 28.59 0.95 50.13
C GLN A 533 29.82 0.74 49.23
N LYS A 534 29.64 0.83 47.90
CA LYS A 534 30.71 0.79 46.91
C LYS A 534 31.50 2.12 46.95
N GLU A 535 32.84 2.05 46.96
CA GLU A 535 33.70 3.21 47.22
C GLU A 535 34.15 3.91 45.92
N THR A 536 34.18 5.25 45.92
CA THR A 536 34.70 6.06 44.82
C THR A 536 36.23 5.92 44.72
N VAL A 537 36.74 5.60 43.54
CA VAL A 537 38.17 5.42 43.29
C VAL A 537 38.72 6.60 42.48
N THR A 538 39.77 7.26 42.96
CA THR A 538 40.46 8.32 42.22
C THR A 538 41.90 7.93 41.89
N LEU A 539 42.24 7.96 40.60
CA LEU A 539 43.58 7.83 40.06
C LEU A 539 44.17 9.22 39.82
N LYS A 540 45.44 9.43 40.19
CA LYS A 540 46.10 10.72 40.09
C LYS A 540 47.30 10.67 39.14
N ASN A 541 47.47 11.71 38.33
CA ASN A 541 48.59 11.93 37.41
C ASN A 541 48.85 10.79 36.41
N ILE A 542 47.79 10.23 35.80
CA ILE A 542 47.94 9.26 34.71
C ILE A 542 48.39 10.00 33.45
N VAL A 543 49.49 9.56 32.85
CA VAL A 543 50.00 10.14 31.61
C VAL A 543 49.30 9.46 30.43
N VAL A 544 48.50 10.23 29.69
CA VAL A 544 47.77 9.78 28.51
C VAL A 544 48.43 10.34 27.25
N GLY A 545 48.62 9.49 26.24
CA GLY A 545 49.05 9.92 24.91
C GLY A 545 47.90 10.62 24.17
N THR A 546 48.08 11.89 23.81
CA THR A 546 47.13 12.66 23.00
C THR A 546 47.76 13.04 21.66
N ASP A 547 46.93 13.40 20.67
CA ASP A 547 47.40 13.78 19.32
C ASP A 547 48.34 15.00 19.31
N GLY A 548 48.44 15.73 20.43
CA GLY A 548 49.34 16.87 20.64
C GLY A 548 50.45 16.67 21.70
N GLY A 549 50.64 15.45 22.22
CA GLY A 549 51.68 15.14 23.22
C GLY A 549 51.19 14.32 24.42
N LYS A 550 52.02 14.18 25.46
CA LYS A 550 51.67 13.50 26.73
C LYS A 550 50.95 14.46 27.68
N GLN A 551 49.80 14.08 28.21
CA GLN A 551 49.02 14.88 29.16
C GLN A 551 48.77 14.12 30.46
N ALA A 552 48.96 14.77 31.62
CA ALA A 552 48.65 14.19 32.93
C ALA A 552 47.18 14.44 33.30
N VAL A 553 46.49 13.37 33.68
CA VAL A 553 45.03 13.35 33.92
C VAL A 553 44.72 12.66 35.25
N ASN A 554 43.80 13.23 36.03
CA ASN A 554 43.20 12.54 37.17
C ASN A 554 41.85 11.94 36.74
N VAL A 555 41.59 10.70 37.14
CA VAL A 555 40.39 9.94 36.78
C VAL A 555 39.65 9.54 38.04
N THR A 556 38.38 9.90 38.16
CA THR A 556 37.52 9.52 39.28
C THR A 556 36.44 8.56 38.80
N ILE A 557 36.32 7.40 39.43
CA ILE A 557 35.34 6.36 39.12
C ILE A 557 34.40 6.24 40.32
N GLN A 558 33.13 6.58 40.11
CA GLN A 558 32.11 6.68 41.13
C GLN A 558 30.90 5.78 40.78
N PRO A 559 30.63 4.72 41.56
CA PRO A 559 29.37 3.98 41.44
C PRO A 559 28.20 4.84 41.95
N LEU A 560 27.07 4.81 41.24
CA LEU A 560 25.88 5.60 41.55
C LEU A 560 24.83 4.72 42.26
N SER A 561 24.29 5.24 43.37
CA SER A 561 23.26 4.56 44.16
C SER A 561 21.91 5.29 44.13
N GLU A 562 21.90 6.60 43.87
CA GLU A 562 20.70 7.44 43.78
C GLU A 562 20.82 8.44 42.62
N PRO A 563 19.69 8.82 41.95
CA PRO A 563 18.33 8.31 42.10
C PRO A 563 18.17 6.85 41.64
N ASN A 564 17.11 6.14 42.06
CA ASN A 564 16.89 4.70 41.80
C ASN A 564 17.10 4.27 40.33
N VAL A 565 16.88 5.16 39.37
CA VAL A 565 17.06 4.90 37.94
C VAL A 565 18.53 4.69 37.56
N LEU A 566 19.47 5.24 38.32
CA LEU A 566 20.92 5.14 38.09
C LEU A 566 21.59 4.07 38.96
N HIS A 567 20.81 3.27 39.68
CA HIS A 567 21.33 2.26 40.59
C HIS A 567 22.14 1.19 39.84
N GLY A 568 23.39 0.98 40.24
CA GLY A 568 24.29 0.00 39.60
C GLY A 568 25.09 0.54 38.42
N MET A 569 24.92 1.81 38.04
CA MET A 569 25.73 2.48 37.03
C MET A 569 27.01 3.07 37.63
N VAL A 570 28.03 3.29 36.79
CA VAL A 570 29.32 3.86 37.20
C VAL A 570 29.63 5.10 36.38
N MET A 571 29.88 6.21 37.06
CA MET A 571 30.30 7.48 36.47
C MET A 571 31.81 7.65 36.54
N ILE A 572 32.43 7.95 35.41
CA ILE A 572 33.88 8.15 35.26
C ILE A 572 34.12 9.60 34.86
N VAL A 573 34.92 10.34 35.62
CA VAL A 573 35.18 11.78 35.42
C VAL A 573 36.68 12.02 35.19
N PHE A 574 37.02 12.76 34.14
CA PHE A 574 38.39 13.10 33.74
C PHE A 574 38.69 14.56 34.03
N THR A 575 39.83 14.82 34.68
CA THR A 575 40.29 16.18 35.01
C THR A 575 41.75 16.38 34.63
N ASP A 576 42.02 17.46 33.88
CA ASP A 576 43.35 17.81 33.38
C ASP A 576 44.24 18.37 34.50
N VAL A 577 45.50 17.94 34.59
CA VAL A 577 46.51 18.50 35.50
C VAL A 577 47.50 19.36 34.70
N ALA A 578 47.71 20.61 35.11
CA ALA A 578 48.68 21.50 34.47
C ALA A 578 50.12 21.02 34.72
N ALA A 579 50.94 20.95 33.66
CA ALA A 579 52.34 20.52 33.75
C ALA A 579 53.19 21.51 34.57
N ALA A 580 54.02 21.02 35.49
CA ALA A 580 55.02 21.81 36.20
C ALA A 580 56.24 22.08 35.29
N PRO A 581 56.93 23.24 35.41
CA PRO A 581 58.04 23.60 34.53
C PRO A 581 59.29 22.76 34.80
N GLU A 582 59.88 22.20 33.74
CA GLU A 582 61.14 21.44 33.77
C GLU A 582 62.34 22.32 34.13
N VAL A 583 63.07 21.97 35.19
CA VAL A 583 64.38 22.54 35.50
C VAL A 583 65.46 21.75 34.74
N LYS A 584 66.13 22.43 33.80
CA LYS A 584 67.33 21.90 33.12
C LYS A 584 68.51 21.82 34.09
N ALA A 585 69.05 20.62 34.32
CA ALA A 585 70.36 20.44 34.92
C ALA A 585 71.32 19.79 33.93
N THR A 586 72.43 20.48 33.68
CA THR A 586 73.57 20.08 32.85
C THR A 586 74.53 19.18 33.64
N GLY A 587 75.05 18.12 33.01
CA GLY A 587 76.22 17.39 33.52
C GLY A 587 76.40 15.96 33.00
N LYS A 588 77.49 15.72 32.25
CA LYS A 588 78.07 14.39 31.93
C LYS A 588 79.35 14.20 32.79
N PRO A 589 79.99 13.02 32.86
CA PRO A 589 79.49 11.64 33.05
C PRO A 589 80.37 10.80 34.04
N ARG A 590 79.93 9.63 34.54
CA ARG A 590 80.85 8.50 34.90
C ARG A 590 80.17 7.13 35.15
N ARG A 591 80.40 6.24 34.17
CA ARG A 591 80.71 4.77 34.18
C ARG A 591 79.96 3.74 35.04
N ASP A 592 79.38 2.77 34.30
CA ASP A 592 79.67 1.32 34.28
C ASP A 592 79.59 0.51 35.59
N ASN A 593 78.36 0.12 35.96
CA ASN A 593 78.03 -1.21 36.51
C ASN A 593 76.52 -1.37 36.83
N ALA A 594 75.74 -0.29 36.88
CA ALA A 594 74.28 -0.36 37.03
C ALA A 594 73.58 -0.73 35.71
N HIS A 595 74.14 -0.31 34.58
CA HIS A 595 73.52 -0.46 33.26
C HIS A 595 73.45 -1.93 32.80
N ALA A 596 74.40 -2.78 33.19
CA ALA A 596 74.37 -4.20 32.83
C ALA A 596 73.22 -4.97 33.52
N LYS A 597 72.94 -4.63 34.78
CA LYS A 597 71.81 -5.21 35.54
C LYS A 597 70.45 -4.69 35.08
N GLU A 598 70.43 -3.43 34.68
CA GLU A 598 69.24 -2.76 34.12
C GLU A 598 68.92 -3.31 32.73
N LEU A 599 69.93 -3.53 31.88
CA LEU A 599 69.81 -4.20 30.58
C LEU A 599 69.43 -5.68 30.71
N GLU A 600 69.96 -6.41 31.71
CA GLU A 600 69.52 -7.79 31.99
C GLU A 600 68.07 -7.85 32.44
N GLN A 601 67.61 -6.90 33.27
CA GLN A 601 66.21 -6.80 33.68
C GLN A 601 65.29 -6.37 32.53
N GLU A 602 65.71 -5.43 31.68
CA GLU A 602 64.98 -5.07 30.47
C GLU A 602 64.90 -6.24 29.48
N LEU A 603 65.95 -7.05 29.38
CA LEU A 603 65.99 -8.19 28.48
C LEU A 603 65.14 -9.37 29.01
N GLU A 604 65.08 -9.55 30.32
CA GLU A 604 64.15 -10.49 30.97
C GLU A 604 62.70 -10.03 30.78
N HIS A 605 62.41 -8.74 30.94
CA HIS A 605 61.09 -8.15 30.73
C HIS A 605 60.66 -8.25 29.26
N ALA A 606 61.53 -7.92 28.32
CA ALA A 606 61.27 -8.04 26.89
C ALA A 606 61.03 -9.50 26.46
N ARG A 607 61.73 -10.47 27.09
CA ARG A 607 61.48 -11.90 26.85
C ARG A 607 60.12 -12.34 27.37
N GLN A 608 59.71 -11.86 28.55
CA GLN A 608 58.39 -12.14 29.10
C GLN A 608 57.28 -11.52 28.24
N GLU A 609 57.47 -10.30 27.73
CA GLU A 609 56.55 -9.67 26.77
C GLU A 609 56.43 -10.44 25.46
N VAL A 610 57.56 -10.90 24.89
CA VAL A 610 57.51 -11.71 23.65
C VAL A 610 56.79 -13.03 23.89
N GLN A 611 56.97 -13.64 25.07
CA GLN A 611 56.29 -14.88 25.43
C GLN A 611 54.79 -14.67 25.62
N SER A 612 54.37 -13.62 26.33
CA SER A 612 52.95 -13.29 26.50
C SER A 612 52.29 -12.92 25.18
N LEU A 613 52.97 -12.15 24.32
CA LEU A 613 52.47 -11.79 22.99
C LEU A 613 52.31 -13.02 22.09
N ARG A 614 53.19 -14.01 22.24
CA ARG A 614 53.12 -15.27 21.50
C ARG A 614 51.94 -16.13 21.97
N GLU A 615 51.68 -16.17 23.27
CA GLU A 615 50.52 -16.86 23.84
C GLU A 615 49.21 -16.16 23.44
N GLU A 616 49.15 -14.83 23.45
CA GLU A 616 48.02 -14.05 22.93
C GLU A 616 47.81 -14.28 21.43
N MET A 617 48.88 -14.31 20.63
CA MET A 617 48.78 -14.58 19.20
C MET A 617 48.27 -16.00 18.94
N GLN A 618 48.70 -16.98 19.72
CA GLN A 618 48.21 -18.36 19.60
C GLN A 618 46.73 -18.46 19.99
N SER A 619 46.33 -17.82 21.09
CA SER A 619 44.91 -17.73 21.50
C SER A 619 44.07 -17.06 20.40
N SER A 620 44.55 -15.97 19.81
CA SER A 620 43.86 -15.27 18.73
C SER A 620 43.76 -16.13 17.46
N GLN A 621 44.78 -16.92 17.13
CA GLN A 621 44.72 -17.87 16.01
C GLN A 621 43.71 -18.99 16.25
N GLU A 622 43.64 -19.52 17.47
CA GLU A 622 42.66 -20.53 17.86
C GLU A 622 41.22 -19.96 17.83
N GLU A 623 41.01 -18.75 18.33
CA GLU A 623 39.73 -18.03 18.24
C GLU A 623 39.33 -17.75 16.78
N LEU A 624 40.26 -17.29 15.94
CA LEU A 624 40.01 -17.08 14.52
C LEU A 624 39.65 -18.39 13.81
N LYS A 625 40.32 -19.49 14.16
CA LYS A 625 40.01 -20.80 13.60
C LYS A 625 38.62 -21.27 14.04
N SER A 626 38.28 -21.13 15.32
CA SER A 626 36.95 -21.45 15.85
C SER A 626 35.86 -20.61 15.19
N ALA A 627 36.08 -19.30 15.02
CA ALA A 627 35.14 -18.42 14.34
C ALA A 627 34.96 -18.78 12.87
N ASN A 628 36.02 -19.27 12.21
CA ASN A 628 35.94 -19.72 10.82
C ASN A 628 35.18 -21.05 10.70
N GLU A 629 35.37 -21.98 11.64
CA GLU A 629 34.60 -23.23 11.72
C GLU A 629 33.11 -22.95 12.01
N GLU A 630 32.80 -21.99 12.88
CA GLU A 630 31.42 -21.54 13.14
C GLU A 630 30.80 -20.85 11.92
N LEU A 631 31.55 -20.00 11.21
CA LEU A 631 31.11 -19.42 9.95
C LEU A 631 30.86 -20.48 8.87
N GLN A 632 31.70 -21.52 8.81
CA GLN A 632 31.47 -22.63 7.89
C GLN A 632 30.21 -23.41 8.26
N SER A 633 30.02 -23.74 9.55
CA SER A 633 28.82 -24.42 10.03
C SER A 633 27.54 -23.64 9.76
N THR A 634 27.55 -22.33 10.00
CA THR A 634 26.39 -21.45 9.72
C THR A 634 26.12 -21.34 8.22
N ASN A 635 27.15 -21.40 7.37
CA ASN A 635 26.97 -21.43 5.92
C ASN A 635 26.38 -22.77 5.45
N GLU A 636 26.79 -23.89 6.04
CA GLU A 636 26.19 -25.21 5.78
C GLU A 636 24.73 -25.27 6.24
N GLU A 637 24.40 -24.68 7.39
CA GLU A 637 23.01 -24.55 7.87
C GLU A 637 22.17 -23.62 6.97
N LEU A 638 22.74 -22.51 6.50
CA LEU A 638 22.08 -21.64 5.51
C LEU A 638 21.87 -22.33 4.16
N GLN A 639 22.79 -23.19 3.75
CA GLN A 639 22.61 -23.99 2.55
C GLN A 639 21.50 -25.02 2.75
N SER A 640 21.47 -25.72 3.89
CA SER A 640 20.41 -26.68 4.23
C SER A 640 19.02 -26.02 4.27
N THR A 641 18.91 -24.86 4.92
CA THR A 641 17.64 -24.10 4.96
C THR A 641 17.20 -23.59 3.59
N ASN A 642 18.14 -23.25 2.71
CA ASN A 642 17.81 -22.94 1.31
C ASN A 642 17.30 -24.18 0.57
N GLU A 643 17.92 -25.35 0.77
CA GLU A 643 17.47 -26.61 0.17
C GLU A 643 16.06 -27.01 0.66
N GLU A 644 15.77 -26.86 1.96
CA GLU A 644 14.44 -27.06 2.52
C GLU A 644 13.41 -26.06 1.95
N LEU A 645 13.77 -24.78 1.80
CA LEU A 645 12.90 -23.78 1.19
C LEU A 645 12.62 -24.09 -0.29
N THR A 646 13.62 -24.55 -1.05
CA THR A 646 13.41 -24.97 -2.43
C THR A 646 12.47 -26.17 -2.51
N THR A 647 12.62 -27.13 -1.60
CA THR A 647 11.75 -28.32 -1.52
C THR A 647 10.30 -27.91 -1.20
N SER A 648 10.10 -27.05 -0.19
CA SER A 648 8.78 -26.55 0.18
C SER A 648 8.12 -25.75 -0.95
N LYS A 649 8.92 -25.00 -1.73
CA LYS A 649 8.43 -24.30 -2.92
C LYS A 649 7.98 -25.28 -4.01
N GLU A 650 8.72 -26.35 -4.26
CA GLU A 650 8.35 -27.39 -5.22
C GLU A 650 7.06 -28.11 -4.79
N GLU A 651 6.89 -28.42 -3.50
CA GLU A 651 5.65 -28.99 -2.95
C GLU A 651 4.45 -28.05 -3.12
N MET A 652 4.60 -26.75 -2.83
CA MET A 652 3.55 -25.76 -3.08
C MET A 652 3.17 -25.66 -4.55
N GLN A 653 4.16 -25.71 -5.44
CA GLN A 653 3.93 -25.63 -6.87
C GLN A 653 3.15 -26.87 -7.36
N SER A 654 3.51 -28.06 -6.89
CA SER A 654 2.78 -29.30 -7.16
C SER A 654 1.33 -29.23 -6.65
N MET A 655 1.11 -28.72 -5.44
CA MET A 655 -0.24 -28.59 -4.88
C MET A 655 -1.12 -27.61 -5.68
N ASN A 656 -0.52 -26.53 -6.19
CA ASN A 656 -1.21 -25.60 -7.08
C ASN A 656 -1.58 -26.26 -8.41
N GLU A 657 -0.70 -27.06 -8.99
CA GLU A 657 -0.98 -27.80 -10.23
C GLU A 657 -2.14 -28.80 -10.05
N GLU A 658 -2.18 -29.50 -8.92
CA GLU A 658 -3.31 -30.37 -8.58
C GLU A 658 -4.61 -29.57 -8.40
N LEU A 659 -4.60 -28.45 -7.68
CA LEU A 659 -5.77 -27.59 -7.51
C LEU A 659 -6.28 -27.02 -8.85
N HIS A 660 -5.40 -26.62 -9.75
CA HIS A 660 -5.78 -26.17 -11.08
C HIS A 660 -6.43 -27.29 -11.89
N THR A 661 -5.90 -28.49 -11.80
CA THR A 661 -6.47 -29.67 -12.48
C THR A 661 -7.86 -30.00 -11.94
N VAL A 662 -8.04 -30.02 -10.62
CA VAL A 662 -9.34 -30.26 -9.97
C VAL A 662 -10.35 -29.18 -10.34
N ASN A 663 -9.94 -27.91 -10.37
CA ASN A 663 -10.81 -26.82 -10.80
C ASN A 663 -11.23 -26.97 -12.26
N GLN A 664 -10.33 -27.39 -13.15
CA GLN A 664 -10.67 -27.63 -14.55
C GLN A 664 -11.65 -28.81 -14.72
N GLU A 665 -11.49 -29.87 -13.93
CA GLU A 665 -12.43 -30.99 -13.91
C GLU A 665 -13.81 -30.54 -13.41
N LEU A 666 -13.86 -29.76 -12.32
CA LEU A 666 -15.11 -29.20 -11.78
C LEU A 666 -15.82 -28.32 -12.81
N GLN A 667 -15.07 -27.46 -13.51
CA GLN A 667 -15.62 -26.59 -14.55
C GLN A 667 -16.22 -27.42 -15.70
N THR A 668 -15.54 -28.48 -16.11
CA THR A 668 -16.03 -29.39 -17.15
C THR A 668 -17.33 -30.09 -16.71
N ARG A 669 -17.41 -30.55 -15.46
CA ARG A 669 -18.63 -31.13 -14.88
C ARG A 669 -19.78 -30.13 -14.80
N LEU A 670 -19.51 -28.88 -14.48
CA LEU A 670 -20.52 -27.81 -14.48
C LEU A 670 -21.05 -27.54 -15.90
N ASP A 671 -20.17 -27.53 -16.90
CA ASP A 671 -20.57 -27.34 -18.30
C ASP A 671 -21.43 -28.51 -18.81
N GLU A 672 -21.09 -29.76 -18.46
CA GLU A 672 -21.90 -30.94 -18.76
C GLU A 672 -23.29 -30.88 -18.10
N LEU A 673 -23.36 -30.48 -16.82
CA LEU A 673 -24.62 -30.28 -16.10
C LEU A 673 -25.47 -29.16 -16.72
N SER A 674 -24.85 -28.07 -17.14
CA SER A 674 -25.53 -26.97 -17.82
C SER A 674 -26.11 -27.42 -19.16
N ARG A 675 -25.33 -28.14 -19.98
CA ARG A 675 -25.79 -28.72 -21.25
C ARG A 675 -26.96 -29.67 -21.07
N THR A 676 -26.85 -30.63 -20.16
CA THR A 676 -27.93 -31.60 -19.88
C THR A 676 -29.19 -30.92 -19.33
N ASN A 677 -29.05 -29.88 -18.51
CA ASN A 677 -30.21 -29.11 -18.02
C ASN A 677 -30.88 -28.29 -19.13
N ASN A 678 -30.09 -27.73 -20.06
CA ASN A 678 -30.60 -27.03 -21.24
C ASN A 678 -31.33 -28.00 -22.19
N ASP A 679 -30.76 -29.18 -22.45
CA ASP A 679 -31.39 -30.22 -23.26
C ASP A 679 -32.72 -30.67 -22.64
N MET A 680 -32.75 -30.90 -21.32
CA MET A 680 -33.99 -31.22 -20.60
C MET A 680 -35.02 -30.10 -20.70
N LYS A 681 -34.60 -28.83 -20.63
CA LYS A 681 -35.51 -27.68 -20.79
C LYS A 681 -36.10 -27.64 -22.19
N ASN A 682 -35.27 -27.77 -23.21
CA ASN A 682 -35.70 -27.76 -24.60
C ASN A 682 -36.64 -28.93 -24.92
N LEU A 683 -36.36 -30.13 -24.40
CA LEU A 683 -37.24 -31.28 -24.55
C LEU A 683 -38.62 -31.02 -23.93
N LEU A 684 -38.66 -30.55 -22.68
CA LEU A 684 -39.93 -30.28 -21.99
C LEU A 684 -40.72 -29.15 -22.67
N ASP A 685 -40.07 -28.07 -23.09
CA ASP A 685 -40.73 -26.97 -23.81
C ASP A 685 -41.20 -27.39 -25.22
N SER A 686 -40.55 -28.37 -25.87
CA SER A 686 -40.95 -28.86 -27.21
C SER A 686 -42.18 -29.78 -27.22
N THR A 687 -42.60 -30.30 -26.05
CA THR A 687 -43.72 -31.25 -25.99
C THR A 687 -45.11 -30.60 -26.01
N ASP A 688 -45.19 -29.26 -26.01
CA ASP A 688 -46.45 -28.47 -25.97
C ASP A 688 -47.45 -28.91 -24.88
N ILE A 689 -47.00 -29.67 -23.87
CA ILE A 689 -47.81 -30.14 -22.74
C ILE A 689 -47.48 -29.28 -21.52
N ALA A 690 -48.52 -28.69 -20.93
CA ALA A 690 -48.42 -27.99 -19.66
C ALA A 690 -48.11 -28.99 -18.54
N THR A 691 -46.89 -28.96 -18.04
CA THR A 691 -46.38 -29.83 -16.98
C THR A 691 -45.89 -29.01 -15.80
N LEU A 692 -46.25 -29.43 -14.59
CA LEU A 692 -45.89 -28.82 -13.32
C LEU A 692 -45.26 -29.87 -12.39
N PHE A 693 -44.06 -29.59 -11.92
CA PHE A 693 -43.34 -30.42 -10.95
C PHE A 693 -43.44 -29.77 -9.57
N LEU A 694 -43.94 -30.53 -8.61
CA LEU A 694 -44.03 -30.13 -7.20
C LEU A 694 -43.16 -31.06 -6.35
N ASP A 695 -42.59 -30.53 -5.27
CA ASP A 695 -41.88 -31.35 -4.28
C ASP A 695 -42.84 -32.02 -3.28
N ASN A 696 -42.29 -32.71 -2.27
CA ASN A 696 -43.07 -33.38 -1.21
C ASN A 696 -43.89 -32.42 -0.34
N SER A 697 -43.54 -31.13 -0.31
CA SER A 697 -44.25 -30.06 0.40
C SER A 697 -45.24 -29.33 -0.49
N LEU A 698 -45.43 -29.78 -1.75
CA LEU A 698 -46.22 -29.12 -2.79
C LEU A 698 -45.70 -27.75 -3.22
N CYS A 699 -44.40 -27.49 -3.04
CA CYS A 699 -43.74 -26.31 -3.56
C CYS A 699 -43.35 -26.52 -5.03
N VAL A 700 -43.48 -25.46 -5.84
CA VAL A 700 -43.17 -25.50 -7.27
C VAL A 700 -41.69 -25.70 -7.48
N ARG A 701 -41.30 -26.80 -8.13
CA ARG A 701 -39.89 -27.11 -8.42
C ARG A 701 -39.51 -26.73 -9.84
N ARG A 702 -40.39 -26.98 -10.81
CA ARG A 702 -40.20 -26.68 -12.23
C ARG A 702 -41.56 -26.66 -12.93
N PHE A 703 -41.67 -25.95 -14.03
CA PHE A 703 -42.85 -25.98 -14.90
C PHE A 703 -42.45 -25.70 -16.34
N THR A 704 -43.26 -26.14 -17.30
CA THR A 704 -43.11 -25.79 -18.72
C THR A 704 -43.72 -24.44 -19.04
N SER A 705 -43.26 -23.81 -20.12
CA SER A 705 -43.78 -22.53 -20.60
C SER A 705 -45.30 -22.57 -20.88
N GLU A 706 -45.83 -23.71 -21.34
CA GLU A 706 -47.28 -23.92 -21.53
C GLU A 706 -48.07 -23.87 -20.21
N THR A 707 -47.47 -24.30 -19.10
CA THR A 707 -48.11 -24.24 -17.77
C THR A 707 -48.39 -22.80 -17.35
N SER A 708 -47.55 -21.84 -17.74
CA SER A 708 -47.76 -20.40 -17.48
C SER A 708 -48.96 -19.81 -18.23
N LYS A 709 -49.49 -20.48 -19.26
CA LYS A 709 -50.72 -20.05 -19.94
C LYS A 709 -51.98 -20.49 -19.18
N ILE A 710 -51.91 -21.61 -18.47
CA ILE A 710 -53.03 -22.22 -17.74
C ILE A 710 -53.06 -21.77 -16.27
N THR A 711 -51.88 -21.62 -15.69
CA THR A 711 -51.64 -21.13 -14.33
C THR A 711 -50.86 -19.84 -14.42
N LYS A 712 -51.11 -18.82 -13.59
CA LYS A 712 -50.40 -17.53 -13.68
C LYS A 712 -49.00 -17.59 -13.06
N LEU A 713 -48.26 -18.66 -13.33
CA LEU A 713 -46.91 -18.93 -12.82
C LEU A 713 -45.87 -18.07 -13.55
N ILE A 714 -45.02 -17.39 -12.78
CA ILE A 714 -43.83 -16.70 -13.28
C ILE A 714 -42.55 -17.41 -12.81
N PRO A 715 -41.39 -17.21 -13.49
CA PRO A 715 -40.14 -17.86 -13.12
C PRO A 715 -39.70 -17.66 -11.65
N GLY A 716 -40.13 -16.57 -11.01
CA GLY A 716 -39.85 -16.30 -9.59
C GLY A 716 -40.70 -17.10 -8.59
N ASP A 717 -41.70 -17.87 -9.03
CA ASP A 717 -42.56 -18.67 -8.15
C ASP A 717 -41.98 -20.06 -7.82
N VAL A 718 -40.82 -20.41 -8.37
CA VAL A 718 -40.09 -21.62 -7.98
C VAL A 718 -39.75 -21.56 -6.49
N GLY A 719 -40.13 -22.59 -5.75
CA GLY A 719 -40.00 -22.70 -4.29
C GLY A 719 -41.25 -22.26 -3.51
N ARG A 720 -42.27 -21.69 -4.16
CA ARG A 720 -43.53 -21.30 -3.50
C ARG A 720 -44.54 -22.45 -3.45
N PRO A 721 -45.37 -22.55 -2.40
CA PRO A 721 -46.47 -23.51 -2.34
C PRO A 721 -47.48 -23.28 -3.47
N ILE A 722 -47.96 -24.36 -4.12
CA ILE A 722 -48.94 -24.26 -5.21
C ILE A 722 -50.29 -23.64 -4.77
N THR A 723 -50.60 -23.70 -3.48
CA THR A 723 -51.82 -23.10 -2.89
C THR A 723 -51.81 -21.57 -2.92
N ASP A 724 -50.63 -20.96 -2.98
CA ASP A 724 -50.46 -19.50 -2.89
C ASP A 724 -50.46 -18.83 -4.27
N ILE A 725 -50.70 -19.62 -5.32
CA ILE A 725 -50.55 -19.23 -6.72
C ILE A 725 -51.94 -19.16 -7.36
N ALA A 726 -52.23 -18.03 -8.02
CA ALA A 726 -53.49 -17.83 -8.70
C ALA A 726 -53.58 -18.71 -9.96
N SER A 727 -54.55 -19.63 -9.99
CA SER A 727 -54.83 -20.50 -11.13
C SER A 727 -56.03 -20.00 -11.94
N ALA A 728 -56.03 -20.16 -13.26
CA ALA A 728 -57.20 -19.95 -14.10
C ALA A 728 -58.12 -21.19 -14.17
N LEU A 729 -57.68 -22.32 -13.59
CA LEU A 729 -58.45 -23.56 -13.51
C LEU A 729 -59.44 -23.51 -12.34
N LEU A 730 -60.67 -23.99 -12.55
CA LEU A 730 -61.64 -24.22 -11.48
C LEU A 730 -61.36 -25.57 -10.79
N TYR A 731 -60.22 -25.67 -10.11
CA TYR A 731 -59.78 -26.91 -9.45
C TYR A 731 -59.36 -26.69 -7.99
N PRO A 732 -60.32 -26.48 -7.07
CA PRO A 732 -60.02 -26.24 -5.65
C PRO A 732 -59.43 -27.47 -4.94
N GLU A 733 -59.72 -28.68 -5.43
CA GLU A 733 -59.25 -29.95 -4.85
C GLU A 733 -57.82 -30.34 -5.26
N LEU A 734 -57.13 -29.54 -6.10
CA LEU A 734 -55.81 -29.85 -6.67
C LEU A 734 -54.77 -30.26 -5.60
N ALA A 735 -54.70 -29.52 -4.50
CA ALA A 735 -53.75 -29.79 -3.42
C ALA A 735 -54.07 -31.10 -2.68
N ASP A 736 -55.36 -31.43 -2.53
CA ASP A 736 -55.80 -32.64 -1.84
C ASP A 736 -55.58 -33.88 -2.70
N ASP A 737 -55.90 -33.79 -4.00
CA ASP A 737 -55.61 -34.84 -4.97
C ASP A 737 -54.08 -35.08 -5.07
N ALA A 738 -53.25 -34.04 -5.05
CA ALA A 738 -51.78 -34.16 -5.01
C ALA A 738 -51.28 -34.86 -3.73
N ARG A 739 -51.82 -34.52 -2.55
CA ARG A 739 -51.50 -35.21 -1.28
C ARG A 739 -51.95 -36.67 -1.32
N GLN A 740 -53.10 -36.95 -1.94
CA GLN A 740 -53.58 -38.32 -2.09
C GLN A 740 -52.62 -39.16 -2.95
N VAL A 741 -52.10 -38.60 -4.05
CA VAL A 741 -51.10 -39.27 -4.89
C VAL A 741 -49.81 -39.50 -4.13
N LEU A 742 -49.32 -38.54 -3.34
CA LEU A 742 -48.13 -38.73 -2.50
C LEU A 742 -48.30 -39.84 -1.45
N ARG A 743 -49.52 -40.00 -0.89
CA ARG A 743 -49.80 -41.01 0.14
C ARG A 743 -50.07 -42.41 -0.44
N THR A 744 -50.80 -42.48 -1.55
CA THR A 744 -51.28 -43.75 -2.11
C THR A 744 -50.43 -44.25 -3.27
N LEU A 745 -49.67 -43.36 -3.92
CA LEU A 745 -48.89 -43.62 -5.14
C LEU A 745 -49.73 -44.06 -6.34
N ILE A 746 -51.05 -43.94 -6.23
CA ILE A 746 -52.00 -44.21 -7.29
C ILE A 746 -52.23 -42.91 -8.04
N LYS A 747 -52.13 -42.95 -9.38
CA LYS A 747 -52.39 -41.78 -10.23
C LYS A 747 -53.83 -41.29 -10.07
N VAL A 748 -54.03 -39.98 -10.10
CA VAL A 748 -55.35 -39.34 -10.10
C VAL A 748 -55.56 -38.64 -11.44
N GLU A 749 -56.76 -38.78 -11.99
CA GLU A 749 -57.19 -38.14 -13.23
C GLU A 749 -58.48 -37.35 -12.99
N ARG A 750 -58.50 -36.08 -13.37
CA ARG A 750 -59.67 -35.20 -13.25
C ARG A 750 -59.89 -34.40 -14.53
N GLN A 751 -61.15 -34.24 -14.93
CA GLN A 751 -61.54 -33.32 -16.01
C GLN A 751 -62.00 -32.01 -15.38
N ILE A 752 -61.37 -30.90 -15.78
CA ILE A 752 -61.47 -29.60 -15.12
C ILE A 752 -61.93 -28.54 -16.13
N PRO A 753 -63.00 -27.79 -15.84
CA PRO A 753 -63.41 -26.67 -16.66
C PRO A 753 -62.62 -25.39 -16.32
N THR A 754 -62.52 -24.48 -17.30
CA THR A 754 -62.08 -23.10 -17.08
C THR A 754 -63.24 -22.11 -17.19
N PRO A 755 -63.14 -20.91 -16.60
CA PRO A 755 -64.14 -19.85 -16.76
C PRO A 755 -64.40 -19.45 -18.21
N ASP A 756 -63.41 -19.63 -19.10
CA ASP A 756 -63.48 -19.29 -20.52
C ASP A 756 -64.16 -20.39 -21.38
N GLY A 757 -64.67 -21.46 -20.76
CA GLY A 757 -65.39 -22.55 -21.44
C GLY A 757 -64.50 -23.64 -22.03
N ASN A 758 -63.20 -23.65 -21.72
CA ASN A 758 -62.29 -24.73 -22.10
C ASN A 758 -62.29 -25.85 -21.06
N TRP A 759 -61.88 -27.05 -21.47
CA TRP A 759 -61.79 -28.23 -20.61
C TRP A 759 -60.40 -28.84 -20.69
N PHE A 760 -59.79 -29.09 -19.53
CA PHE A 760 -58.49 -29.75 -19.41
C PHE A 760 -58.62 -31.06 -18.63
N ALA A 761 -57.93 -32.10 -19.04
CA ALA A 761 -57.68 -33.26 -18.19
C ALA A 761 -56.37 -33.06 -17.44
N ALA A 762 -56.42 -33.13 -16.11
CA ALA A 762 -55.23 -33.15 -15.25
C ALA A 762 -54.89 -34.59 -14.87
N HIS A 763 -53.65 -34.99 -15.11
CA HIS A 763 -53.08 -36.23 -14.61
C HIS A 763 -52.04 -35.92 -13.55
N ILE A 764 -52.21 -36.48 -12.36
CA ILE A 764 -51.28 -36.34 -11.24
C ILE A 764 -50.59 -37.68 -11.02
N LEU A 765 -49.26 -37.68 -11.13
CA LEU A 765 -48.42 -38.86 -10.97
C LEU A 765 -47.34 -38.62 -9.89
N PRO A 766 -46.92 -39.64 -9.14
CA PRO A 766 -45.79 -39.51 -8.23
C PRO A 766 -44.48 -39.33 -9.01
N TYR A 767 -43.67 -38.34 -8.62
CA TYR A 767 -42.33 -38.15 -9.16
C TYR A 767 -41.36 -39.09 -8.43
N ARG A 768 -40.62 -39.91 -9.19
CA ARG A 768 -39.64 -40.86 -8.64
C ARG A 768 -38.23 -40.51 -9.09
N THR A 769 -37.30 -40.51 -8.16
CA THR A 769 -35.87 -40.37 -8.45
C THR A 769 -35.32 -41.67 -9.06
N LEU A 770 -34.08 -41.62 -9.57
CA LEU A 770 -33.37 -42.81 -10.09
C LEU A 770 -33.18 -43.89 -9.02
N GLU A 771 -33.14 -43.50 -7.75
CA GLU A 771 -33.08 -44.39 -6.58
C GLU A 771 -34.47 -44.92 -6.17
N ASN A 772 -35.49 -44.68 -6.99
CA ASN A 772 -36.88 -45.09 -6.79
C ASN A 772 -37.52 -44.48 -5.52
N MET A 773 -36.97 -43.37 -5.00
CA MET A 773 -37.56 -42.59 -3.93
C MET A 773 -38.60 -41.61 -4.47
N ILE A 774 -39.68 -41.38 -3.72
CA ILE A 774 -40.72 -40.41 -4.10
C ILE A 774 -40.26 -39.03 -3.67
N ASP A 775 -40.14 -38.14 -4.64
CA ASP A 775 -39.59 -36.79 -4.50
C ASP A 775 -40.58 -35.76 -5.09
N GLY A 776 -41.85 -35.93 -4.74
CA GLY A 776 -42.94 -35.04 -5.12
C GLY A 776 -43.92 -35.63 -6.13
N VAL A 777 -44.58 -34.75 -6.89
CA VAL A 777 -45.58 -35.10 -7.91
C VAL A 777 -45.36 -34.33 -9.20
N VAL A 778 -45.74 -34.96 -10.31
CA VAL A 778 -45.83 -34.34 -11.63
C VAL A 778 -47.29 -34.23 -12.01
N ILE A 779 -47.69 -33.04 -12.44
CA ILE A 779 -49.05 -32.73 -12.89
C ILE A 779 -48.98 -32.32 -14.34
N THR A 780 -49.68 -33.03 -15.22
CA THR A 780 -49.80 -32.69 -16.64
C THR A 780 -51.22 -32.27 -16.95
N PHE A 781 -51.37 -31.18 -17.70
CA PHE A 781 -52.65 -30.67 -18.18
C PHE A 781 -52.73 -30.84 -19.70
N THR A 782 -53.73 -31.58 -20.15
CA THR A 782 -54.01 -31.79 -21.58
C THR A 782 -55.34 -31.18 -21.95
N ASP A 783 -55.39 -30.38 -23.01
CA ASP A 783 -56.64 -29.77 -23.50
C ASP A 783 -57.55 -30.85 -24.13
N ILE A 784 -58.75 -31.00 -23.58
CA ILE A 784 -59.80 -31.91 -24.05
C ILE A 784 -61.04 -31.16 -24.56
N THR A 785 -60.94 -29.85 -24.79
CA THR A 785 -62.05 -28.97 -25.19
C THR A 785 -62.72 -29.44 -26.48
N VAL A 786 -61.94 -29.83 -27.49
CA VAL A 786 -62.47 -30.33 -28.77
C VAL A 786 -63.28 -31.60 -28.55
N SER A 787 -62.74 -32.54 -27.78
CA SER A 787 -63.43 -33.80 -27.45
C SER A 787 -64.73 -33.55 -26.70
N LYS A 788 -64.77 -32.58 -25.79
CA LYS A 788 -65.98 -32.24 -25.02
C LYS A 788 -67.05 -31.57 -25.88
N LYS A 789 -66.67 -30.70 -26.82
CA LYS A 789 -67.61 -30.09 -27.78
C LYS A 789 -68.25 -31.14 -28.68
N LEU A 790 -67.45 -32.05 -29.23
CA LEU A 790 -67.94 -33.15 -30.06
C LEU A 790 -68.87 -34.09 -29.27
N GLU A 791 -68.55 -34.39 -28.01
CA GLU A 791 -69.41 -35.19 -27.13
C GLU A 791 -70.77 -34.50 -26.88
N ALA A 792 -70.78 -33.18 -26.67
CA ALA A 792 -72.00 -32.41 -26.48
C ALA A 792 -72.86 -32.32 -27.76
N GLU A 793 -72.24 -32.12 -28.93
CA GLU A 793 -72.92 -32.13 -30.23
C GLU A 793 -73.52 -33.51 -30.54
N LEU A 794 -72.79 -34.59 -30.23
CA LEU A 794 -73.29 -35.95 -30.40
C LEU A 794 -74.50 -36.21 -29.49
N ARG A 795 -74.44 -35.80 -28.22
CA ARG A 795 -75.59 -35.93 -27.29
C ARG A 795 -76.79 -35.09 -27.73
N ALA A 796 -76.57 -33.88 -28.25
CA ALA A 796 -77.63 -33.03 -28.76
C ALA A 796 -78.30 -33.61 -30.02
N THR A 797 -77.50 -34.19 -30.93
CA THR A 797 -78.02 -34.88 -32.12
C THR A 797 -78.75 -36.17 -31.76
N GLU A 798 -78.27 -36.96 -30.81
CA GLU A 798 -78.98 -38.13 -30.28
C GLU A 798 -80.30 -37.76 -29.59
N ALA A 799 -80.32 -36.69 -28.79
CA ALA A 799 -81.53 -36.19 -28.15
C ALA A 799 -82.56 -35.72 -29.20
N ARG A 800 -82.12 -35.00 -30.23
CA ARG A 800 -82.97 -34.54 -31.33
C ARG A 800 -83.51 -35.71 -32.18
N LEU A 801 -82.70 -36.74 -32.39
CA LEU A 801 -83.14 -37.98 -33.06
C LEU A 801 -84.16 -38.75 -32.21
N ARG A 802 -84.03 -38.75 -30.88
CA ARG A 802 -85.03 -39.34 -29.97
C ARG A 802 -86.35 -38.57 -29.97
N GLU A 803 -86.33 -37.24 -29.93
CA GLU A 803 -87.55 -36.42 -30.04
C GLU A 803 -88.26 -36.63 -31.39
N MET A 804 -87.52 -36.76 -32.49
CA MET A 804 -88.11 -37.07 -33.81
C MET A 804 -88.66 -38.50 -33.92
N LEU A 805 -88.20 -39.43 -33.07
CA LEU A 805 -88.73 -40.79 -32.98
C LEU A 805 -89.99 -40.85 -32.11
N ASP A 806 -90.13 -39.97 -31.12
CA ASP A 806 -91.30 -39.88 -30.23
C ASP A 806 -92.46 -39.06 -30.82
N GLU A 807 -92.24 -38.23 -31.86
CA GLU A 807 -93.29 -37.51 -32.62
C GLU A 807 -93.92 -38.31 -33.79
N LYS A 808 -93.56 -39.59 -33.95
CA LYS A 808 -94.15 -40.52 -34.94
C LYS A 808 -95.00 -41.57 -34.25
#